data_AF-A0A7H8R426-F1
#
_entry.id   AF-A0A7H8R426-F1
#
_cell.length_a   1.000
_cell.length_b   1.000
_cell.length_c   1.000
_cell.angle_alpha   90.00
_cell.angle_beta   90.00
_cell.angle_gamma   90.00
#
_symmetry.space_group_name_H-M   'P 1'
#
loop_
_entity.id
_entity.type
_entity.pdbx_description
1 polymer ?
#
loop_
_entity_poly.entity_id
_entity_poly.type
_entity_poly.pdbx_seq_one_letter_code
_entity_poly.pdbx_strand_id
1 'polypeptide(L)'
;MSQDDTHGDPDHLGPDDGEKKKSKRPANTAFRQQRLKAWQPILTPKSVLPLFFVIGAIFAPLGGVLFWASQQVQEIVIDYTDCSTKAPTGIPEAMPSGKVSSTFKSVQASSFTWKRNETDSKTLTTPCSLYFTLPESIGPPVFVYYKLTNFYQNHRKYVQSLDNDQLKGVAVKNDTIANSNCDPLRVDPVSKKAYYPCGLIANSIFNDTIHSPVPVSTSENYTMTNKGIAWSSDKKLIKATKYNYTEVVPPPNWRRKYGDNYTADTLPDLHNDEAFMVWMRTAGLPTFSKLSLRNDDDVMPAGSYRLDIDDSFNVTEYGGTKSILISTRTVMGGKNPFMGIAYVVVGGICVIMGVLFAVAHLVRPRKLGDHTYLTWNEPGAALLTTRQQQQGREVFVRDGSCGTETPGPALKDAHKRLAFMDTQRVATTSGEDGKPKNIEVETYFHVVSTKDQVNLVTNEMIASQFVFLKRAYANTSISYRLLGIDRSINDTWAQNGDDREMKRALRRGNYSSLNVYFQTDLRLTDSTNVNSRDGTTKTTKTTTHGPIDTRDSSSPNLLGFCTLPDPNINASSPVDEYIGDGCNILAATMPGGSIPHYSKGGTTVHEVGHWHGLLHVFQGDSCSSGNEGDYIADTPQQSISTEGCPASQDSCPDLPGLDSIHNFMDYSSDDCYQSFTNDQGGRMRNMWSTMREGK
;
A
#
# COMPACT_ATOMS: atom_id res chain seq x y z
N MET A 1 20.41 -17.77 61.58
CA MET A 1 19.89 -16.79 62.55
C MET A 1 18.54 -16.34 62.01
N SER A 2 17.45 -17.05 62.30
CA SER A 2 16.57 -16.87 63.50
C SER A 2 15.96 -15.46 63.50
N GLN A 3 14.65 -15.25 63.47
CA GLN A 3 13.58 -15.96 64.17
C GLN A 3 12.20 -15.60 63.54
N ASP A 4 11.32 -16.59 63.53
CA ASP A 4 9.86 -16.45 63.56
C ASP A 4 9.43 -15.66 64.81
N ASP A 5 8.32 -14.93 64.75
CA ASP A 5 7.44 -14.71 65.90
C ASP A 5 5.99 -14.55 65.42
N THR A 6 5.24 -15.64 65.60
CA THR A 6 3.78 -15.72 65.61
C THR A 6 3.29 -15.50 67.05
N HIS A 7 2.25 -14.68 67.24
CA HIS A 7 1.36 -14.74 68.43
C HIS A 7 -0.08 -14.34 68.03
N GLY A 8 -1.03 -15.28 68.13
CA GLY A 8 -2.45 -15.00 68.46
C GLY A 8 -2.58 -14.81 69.98
N ASP A 9 -3.66 -14.39 70.63
CA ASP A 9 -5.13 -14.29 70.42
C ASP A 9 -5.66 -13.45 71.65
N PRO A 10 -6.94 -13.41 72.10
CA PRO A 10 -8.26 -13.07 71.52
C PRO A 10 -9.00 -11.89 72.22
N ASP A 11 -10.13 -11.47 71.63
CA ASP A 11 -11.34 -10.78 72.16
C ASP A 11 -11.38 -10.03 73.51
N HIS A 12 -11.81 -8.75 73.50
CA HIS A 12 -13.07 -8.28 74.14
C HIS A 12 -13.34 -6.76 74.00
N LEU A 13 -14.49 -6.45 73.39
CA LEU A 13 -15.50 -5.39 73.63
C LEU A 13 -15.10 -3.97 74.08
N GLY A 14 -15.45 -3.00 73.24
CA GLY A 14 -15.80 -1.62 73.59
C GLY A 14 -16.47 -0.91 72.40
N PRO A 15 -17.67 -0.30 72.55
CA PRO A 15 -18.31 0.42 71.46
C PRO A 15 -17.71 1.83 71.44
N ASP A 16 -16.67 2.03 70.63
CA ASP A 16 -16.18 3.38 70.38
C ASP A 16 -16.60 3.79 68.98
N ASP A 17 -17.60 4.68 68.95
CA ASP A 17 -18.02 5.50 67.82
C ASP A 17 -16.86 6.40 67.38
N GLY A 18 -15.83 5.79 66.77
CA GLY A 18 -14.75 6.48 66.09
C GLY A 18 -15.14 6.67 64.63
N GLU A 19 -15.54 7.88 64.25
CA GLU A 19 -15.66 8.29 62.85
C GLU A 19 -14.56 7.65 62.00
N LYS A 20 -14.94 6.82 61.02
CA LYS A 20 -14.01 6.31 60.00
C LYS A 20 -13.39 7.52 59.31
N LYS A 21 -12.19 7.94 59.77
CA LYS A 21 -11.38 8.96 59.09
C LYS A 21 -11.30 8.55 57.63
N LYS A 22 -11.93 9.33 56.74
CA LYS A 22 -11.88 9.16 55.29
C LYS A 22 -10.43 9.36 54.85
N SER A 23 -9.64 8.30 54.94
CA SER A 23 -8.25 8.29 54.50
C SER A 23 -8.24 8.35 52.97
N LYS A 24 -7.68 9.43 52.42
CA LYS A 24 -7.38 9.54 50.99
C LYS A 24 -6.15 8.73 50.58
N ARG A 25 -5.55 7.94 51.49
CA ARG A 25 -4.37 7.13 51.18
C ARG A 25 -4.79 6.04 50.18
N PRO A 26 -4.13 5.97 49.00
CA PRO A 26 -4.41 4.93 48.04
C PRO A 26 -4.11 3.55 48.65
N ALA A 27 -4.91 2.54 48.29
CA ALA A 27 -4.72 1.20 48.82
C ALA A 27 -3.31 0.67 48.50
N ASN A 28 -2.67 0.06 49.50
CA ASN A 28 -1.31 -0.45 49.42
C ASN A 28 -1.28 -1.85 48.80
N THR A 29 -1.73 -1.95 47.54
CA THR A 29 -1.72 -3.21 46.78
C THR A 29 -0.62 -3.19 45.72
N ALA A 30 -0.08 -4.37 45.36
CA ALA A 30 0.96 -4.49 44.35
C ALA A 30 0.59 -3.85 43.00
N PHE A 31 -0.69 -3.92 42.61
CA PHE A 31 -1.22 -3.26 41.41
C PHE A 31 -1.20 -1.73 41.52
N ARG A 32 -1.77 -1.17 42.61
CA ARG A 32 -1.87 0.29 42.78
C ARG A 32 -0.54 0.98 43.08
N GLN A 33 0.42 0.24 43.63
CA GLN A 33 1.76 0.72 43.94
C GLN A 33 2.78 0.40 42.85
N GLN A 34 2.35 -0.17 41.71
CA GLN A 34 3.21 -0.56 40.59
C GLN A 34 4.35 -1.52 40.98
N ARG A 35 4.08 -2.41 41.94
CA ARG A 35 4.99 -3.47 42.42
C ARG A 35 4.50 -4.85 41.99
N LEU A 36 3.86 -4.92 40.82
CA LEU A 36 3.49 -6.19 40.22
C LEU A 36 4.74 -7.04 40.00
N LYS A 37 4.59 -8.36 40.13
CA LYS A 37 5.65 -9.30 39.76
C LYS A 37 5.95 -9.11 38.27
N ALA A 38 7.09 -8.50 37.97
CA ALA A 38 7.54 -8.24 36.62
C ALA A 38 8.82 -9.04 36.33
N TRP A 39 8.99 -9.45 35.08
CA TRP A 39 10.24 -10.00 34.57
C TRP A 39 10.84 -8.98 33.61
N GLN A 40 12.08 -8.57 33.87
CA GLN A 40 12.82 -7.63 33.03
C GLN A 40 13.92 -8.39 32.28
N PRO A 41 13.75 -8.69 30.98
CA PRO A 41 14.77 -9.38 30.21
C PRO A 41 15.96 -8.46 29.96
N ILE A 42 17.02 -8.62 30.74
CA ILE A 42 18.29 -7.95 30.46
C ILE A 42 18.98 -8.74 29.34
N LEU A 43 19.09 -8.10 28.18
CA LEU A 43 19.75 -8.66 27.00
C LEU A 43 21.27 -8.69 27.23
N THR A 44 21.77 -9.85 27.65
CA THR A 44 23.20 -10.09 27.83
C THR A 44 23.72 -10.98 26.70
N PRO A 45 25.01 -10.92 26.35
CA PRO A 45 25.59 -11.85 25.38
C PRO A 45 25.32 -13.32 25.73
N LYS A 46 25.25 -13.67 27.02
CA LYS A 46 24.94 -15.02 27.51
C LYS A 46 23.50 -15.46 27.24
N SER A 47 22.53 -14.54 27.16
CA SER A 47 21.14 -14.86 26.84
C SER A 47 20.83 -14.71 25.34
N VAL A 48 21.44 -13.72 24.68
CA VAL A 48 21.14 -13.38 23.28
C VAL A 48 21.91 -14.24 22.27
N LEU A 49 23.20 -14.54 22.52
CA LEU A 49 23.99 -15.34 21.56
C LEU A 49 23.40 -16.75 21.37
N PRO A 50 23.05 -17.51 22.42
CA PRO A 50 22.41 -18.81 22.23
C PRO A 50 21.10 -18.72 21.46
N LEU A 51 20.31 -17.66 21.66
CA LEU A 51 19.04 -17.46 20.95
C LEU A 51 19.25 -17.37 19.44
N PHE A 52 20.23 -16.60 18.97
CA PHE A 52 20.54 -16.48 17.53
C PHE A 52 20.91 -17.85 16.92
N PHE A 53 21.75 -18.62 17.59
CA PHE A 53 22.15 -19.94 17.11
C PHE A 53 21.01 -20.96 17.18
N VAL A 54 20.16 -20.92 18.22
CA VAL A 54 18.98 -21.79 18.34
C VAL A 54 17.97 -21.49 17.23
N ILE A 55 17.66 -20.22 16.96
CA ILE A 55 16.77 -19.83 15.86
C ILE A 55 17.36 -20.31 14.53
N GLY A 56 18.65 -20.05 14.28
CA GLY A 56 19.33 -20.52 13.09
C GLY A 56 19.28 -22.05 12.91
N ALA A 57 19.56 -22.80 13.98
CA ALA A 57 19.57 -24.26 13.99
C ALA A 57 18.18 -24.89 13.81
N ILE A 58 17.10 -24.17 14.14
CA ILE A 58 15.72 -24.62 13.88
C ILE A 58 15.27 -24.20 12.48
N PHE A 59 15.50 -22.94 12.10
CA PHE A 59 14.93 -22.36 10.88
C PHE A 59 15.62 -22.87 9.62
N ALA A 60 16.94 -23.12 9.65
CA ALA A 60 17.64 -23.62 8.46
C ALA A 60 17.22 -25.05 8.05
N PRO A 61 17.16 -26.05 8.96
CA PRO A 61 16.65 -27.37 8.61
C PRO A 61 15.17 -27.35 8.24
N LEU A 62 14.34 -26.59 8.98
CA LEU A 62 12.93 -26.44 8.66
C LEU A 62 12.74 -25.85 7.26
N GLY A 63 13.43 -24.75 6.95
CA GLY A 63 13.42 -24.13 5.62
C GLY A 63 13.90 -25.08 4.52
N GLY A 64 14.93 -25.89 4.79
CA GLY A 64 15.39 -26.94 3.89
C GLY A 64 14.33 -28.00 3.61
N VAL A 65 13.64 -28.49 4.65
CA VAL A 65 12.52 -29.44 4.51
C VAL A 65 11.36 -28.83 3.72
N LEU A 66 11.01 -27.57 3.98
CA LEU A 66 9.95 -26.86 3.25
C LEU A 66 10.32 -26.65 1.78
N PHE A 67 11.57 -26.28 1.49
CA PHE A 67 12.06 -26.16 0.13
C PHE A 67 12.03 -27.50 -0.60
N TRP A 68 12.53 -28.56 0.04
CA TRP A 68 12.47 -29.91 -0.51
C TRP A 68 11.03 -30.36 -0.78
N ALA A 69 10.11 -30.15 0.16
CA ALA A 69 8.70 -30.48 -0.01
C ALA A 69 8.11 -29.73 -1.21
N SER A 70 8.39 -28.44 -1.38
CA SER A 70 7.93 -27.68 -2.55
C SER A 70 8.45 -28.25 -3.87
N GLN A 71 9.68 -28.81 -3.90
CA GLN A 71 10.25 -29.40 -5.12
C GLN A 71 9.69 -30.80 -5.43
N GLN A 72 8.98 -31.44 -4.49
CA GLN A 72 8.31 -32.72 -4.75
C GLN A 72 7.00 -32.55 -5.54
N VAL A 73 6.47 -31.33 -5.63
CA VAL A 73 5.26 -31.03 -6.40
C VAL A 73 5.55 -31.14 -7.89
N GLN A 74 4.76 -31.98 -8.56
CA GLN A 74 4.75 -32.07 -10.02
C GLN A 74 3.65 -31.14 -10.54
N GLU A 75 3.97 -30.34 -11.55
CA GLU A 75 3.04 -29.36 -12.12
C GLU A 75 3.20 -29.21 -13.63
N ILE A 76 2.08 -28.89 -14.29
CA ILE A 76 2.00 -28.53 -15.70
C ILE A 76 1.14 -27.28 -15.80
N VAL A 77 1.63 -26.27 -16.51
CA VAL A 77 0.91 -25.04 -16.82
C VAL A 77 0.82 -24.90 -18.34
N ILE A 78 -0.40 -24.78 -18.85
CA ILE A 78 -0.68 -24.62 -20.28
C ILE A 78 -1.54 -23.38 -20.48
N ASP A 79 -0.98 -22.31 -21.04
CA ASP A 79 -1.70 -21.09 -21.42
C ASP A 79 -2.40 -21.31 -22.77
N TYR A 80 -3.73 -21.33 -22.71
CA TYR A 80 -4.59 -21.53 -23.88
C TYR A 80 -5.35 -20.25 -24.26
N THR A 81 -4.91 -19.08 -23.78
CA THR A 81 -5.56 -17.78 -24.00
C THR A 81 -5.84 -17.49 -25.47
N ASP A 82 -4.90 -17.84 -26.34
CA ASP A 82 -4.98 -17.58 -27.77
C ASP A 82 -5.50 -18.79 -28.57
N CYS A 83 -6.07 -19.80 -27.91
CA CYS A 83 -6.46 -21.02 -28.60
C CYS A 83 -7.50 -20.72 -29.69
N SER A 84 -8.55 -19.96 -29.36
CA SER A 84 -9.60 -19.59 -30.31
C SER A 84 -9.13 -18.85 -31.56
N THR A 85 -7.96 -18.20 -31.54
CA THR A 85 -7.44 -17.38 -32.65
C THR A 85 -6.22 -17.97 -33.35
N LYS A 86 -5.28 -18.55 -32.60
CA LYS A 86 -3.96 -18.98 -33.10
C LYS A 86 -3.82 -20.50 -33.25
N ALA A 87 -4.65 -21.31 -32.59
CA ALA A 87 -4.53 -22.75 -32.73
C ALA A 87 -4.96 -23.21 -34.14
N PRO A 88 -4.30 -24.22 -34.72
CA PRO A 88 -4.68 -24.76 -36.03
C PRO A 88 -6.01 -25.51 -35.94
N THR A 89 -6.81 -25.47 -37.01
CA THR A 89 -8.07 -26.23 -37.13
C THR A 89 -7.89 -27.66 -37.63
N GLY A 90 -6.69 -27.99 -38.14
CA GLY A 90 -6.35 -29.30 -38.67
C GLY A 90 -5.53 -30.14 -37.68
N ILE A 91 -4.26 -30.33 -38.02
CA ILE A 91 -3.33 -31.18 -37.27
C ILE A 91 -2.84 -30.42 -36.02
N PRO A 92 -2.71 -31.07 -34.84
CA PRO A 92 -2.11 -30.43 -33.68
C PRO A 92 -0.69 -29.92 -33.96
N GLU A 93 -0.44 -28.65 -33.66
CA GLU A 93 0.88 -28.02 -33.81
C GLU A 93 1.51 -27.73 -32.44
N ALA A 94 2.83 -27.54 -32.42
CA ALA A 94 3.56 -27.22 -31.19
C ALA A 94 3.10 -25.89 -30.57
N MET A 95 2.95 -25.88 -29.25
CA MET A 95 2.63 -24.64 -28.53
C MET A 95 3.88 -23.76 -28.39
N PRO A 96 3.73 -22.42 -28.36
CA PRO A 96 4.85 -21.50 -28.09
C PRO A 96 5.50 -21.77 -26.73
N SER A 97 6.83 -21.76 -26.65
CA SER A 97 7.58 -22.10 -25.43
C SER A 97 7.25 -21.22 -24.22
N GLY A 98 6.90 -19.94 -24.43
CA GLY A 98 6.50 -19.02 -23.36
C GLY A 98 5.10 -19.28 -22.78
N LYS A 99 4.31 -20.18 -23.37
CA LYS A 99 2.93 -20.51 -22.97
C LYS A 99 2.81 -21.80 -22.19
N VAL A 100 3.89 -22.57 -22.09
CA VAL A 100 3.89 -23.87 -21.43
C VAL A 100 5.01 -23.93 -20.41
N SER A 101 4.74 -24.56 -19.28
CA SER A 101 5.74 -24.83 -18.26
C SER A 101 5.41 -26.17 -17.62
N SER A 102 6.44 -26.96 -17.33
CA SER A 102 6.27 -28.18 -16.56
C SER A 102 7.41 -28.37 -15.58
N THR A 103 7.10 -29.03 -14.47
CA THR A 103 8.06 -29.41 -13.45
C THR A 103 7.80 -30.85 -13.07
N PHE A 104 8.80 -31.69 -13.32
CA PHE A 104 8.82 -33.11 -13.02
C PHE A 104 10.15 -33.46 -12.36
N LYS A 105 10.21 -34.63 -11.73
CA LYS A 105 11.44 -35.21 -11.18
C LYS A 105 12.31 -35.78 -12.30
N SER A 106 11.68 -36.32 -13.34
CA SER A 106 12.36 -36.80 -14.55
C SER A 106 12.97 -35.65 -15.36
N VAL A 107 14.14 -35.90 -15.95
CA VAL A 107 14.86 -34.96 -16.84
C VAL A 107 14.25 -34.95 -18.26
N GLN A 108 13.31 -35.86 -18.56
CA GLN A 108 12.67 -35.89 -19.87
C GLN A 108 11.74 -34.70 -20.08
N ALA A 109 11.88 -34.06 -21.25
CA ALA A 109 11.06 -32.94 -21.63
C ALA A 109 9.62 -33.37 -22.00
N SER A 110 8.63 -32.64 -21.47
CA SER A 110 7.25 -32.75 -21.93
C SER A 110 7.08 -32.10 -23.30
N SER A 111 6.30 -32.73 -24.17
CA SER A 111 5.82 -32.13 -25.42
C SER A 111 4.42 -31.56 -25.23
N PHE A 112 4.16 -30.42 -25.87
CA PHE A 112 2.87 -29.73 -25.84
C PHE A 112 2.45 -29.36 -27.25
N THR A 113 1.28 -29.84 -27.67
CA THR A 113 0.66 -29.46 -28.93
C THR A 113 -0.80 -29.08 -28.71
N TRP A 114 -1.38 -28.33 -29.64
CA TRP A 114 -2.76 -27.87 -29.52
C TRP A 114 -3.44 -27.78 -30.88
N LYS A 115 -4.76 -27.88 -30.87
CA LYS A 115 -5.63 -27.57 -32.01
C LYS A 115 -6.95 -26.99 -31.51
N ARG A 116 -7.70 -26.37 -32.41
CA ARG A 116 -9.08 -25.96 -32.19
C ARG A 116 -10.01 -26.60 -33.21
N ASN A 117 -11.29 -26.67 -32.89
CA ASN A 117 -12.34 -26.89 -33.88
C ASN A 117 -12.99 -25.56 -34.28
N GLU A 118 -13.91 -25.60 -35.25
CA GLU A 118 -14.70 -24.43 -35.64
C GLU A 118 -15.49 -23.87 -34.44
N THR A 119 -15.51 -22.55 -34.33
CA THR A 119 -16.28 -21.85 -33.31
C THR A 119 -17.77 -22.00 -33.63
N ASP A 120 -18.55 -22.53 -32.68
CA ASP A 120 -19.99 -22.60 -32.83
C ASP A 120 -20.57 -21.18 -32.81
N SER A 121 -21.20 -20.78 -33.92
CA SER A 121 -21.76 -19.44 -34.10
C SER A 121 -22.94 -19.15 -33.17
N LYS A 122 -23.61 -20.17 -32.60
CA LYS A 122 -24.74 -20.00 -31.68
C LYS A 122 -24.28 -19.77 -30.24
N THR A 123 -23.27 -20.51 -29.81
CA THR A 123 -22.76 -20.46 -28.44
C THR A 123 -21.56 -19.53 -28.29
N LEU A 124 -20.92 -19.16 -29.41
CA LEU A 124 -19.64 -18.45 -29.49
C LEU A 124 -18.51 -19.20 -28.76
N THR A 125 -18.64 -20.51 -28.66
CA THR A 125 -17.72 -21.40 -27.99
C THR A 125 -16.75 -21.99 -29.01
N THR A 126 -15.46 -22.01 -28.68
CA THR A 126 -14.43 -22.65 -29.52
C THR A 126 -13.86 -23.88 -28.81
N PRO A 127 -14.12 -25.10 -29.30
CA PRO A 127 -13.54 -26.29 -28.71
C PRO A 127 -12.01 -26.32 -28.95
N CYS A 128 -11.25 -26.44 -27.87
CA CYS A 128 -9.80 -26.42 -27.83
C CYS A 128 -9.28 -27.74 -27.27
N SER A 129 -8.49 -28.46 -28.06
CA SER A 129 -7.85 -29.71 -27.63
C SER A 129 -6.37 -29.46 -27.36
N LEU A 130 -5.98 -29.60 -26.09
CA LEU A 130 -4.60 -29.49 -25.62
C LEU A 130 -4.00 -30.88 -25.47
N TYR A 131 -2.86 -31.12 -26.08
CA TYR A 131 -2.13 -32.37 -25.99
C TYR A 131 -0.85 -32.17 -25.19
N PHE A 132 -0.61 -33.03 -24.20
CA PHE A 132 0.59 -32.96 -23.38
C PHE A 132 1.10 -34.34 -23.03
N THR A 133 2.42 -34.46 -22.88
CA THR A 133 3.06 -35.73 -22.50
C THR A 133 3.60 -35.66 -21.08
N LEU A 134 3.19 -36.62 -20.26
CA LEU A 134 3.71 -36.87 -18.92
C LEU A 134 4.97 -37.73 -19.00
N PRO A 135 6.15 -37.23 -18.59
CA PRO A 135 7.39 -37.99 -18.62
C PRO A 135 7.47 -39.06 -17.52
N GLU A 136 6.66 -38.92 -16.48
CA GLU A 136 6.55 -39.85 -15.36
C GLU A 136 5.13 -39.85 -14.82
N SER A 137 4.76 -40.90 -14.07
CA SER A 137 3.43 -41.02 -13.48
C SER A 137 3.24 -40.04 -12.32
N ILE A 138 2.05 -39.46 -12.22
CA ILE A 138 1.65 -38.53 -11.16
C ILE A 138 0.72 -39.26 -10.18
N GLY A 139 1.09 -39.32 -8.91
CA GLY A 139 0.29 -39.98 -7.87
C GLY A 139 -0.90 -39.15 -7.39
N PRO A 140 -1.96 -39.79 -6.85
CA PRO A 140 -3.10 -39.08 -6.30
C PRO A 140 -2.75 -38.34 -5.00
N PRO A 141 -3.44 -37.24 -4.66
CA PRO A 141 -4.51 -36.61 -5.46
C PRO A 141 -3.96 -35.69 -6.56
N VAL A 142 -4.58 -35.77 -7.74
CA VAL A 142 -4.30 -34.93 -8.91
C VAL A 142 -5.40 -33.87 -9.04
N PHE A 143 -4.99 -32.61 -9.18
CA PHE A 143 -5.90 -31.48 -9.29
C PHE A 143 -5.73 -30.76 -10.62
N VAL A 144 -6.84 -30.34 -11.21
CA VAL A 144 -6.88 -29.43 -12.36
C VAL A 144 -7.46 -28.11 -11.90
N TYR A 145 -6.66 -27.07 -12.00
CA TYR A 145 -7.05 -25.69 -11.77
C TYR A 145 -7.12 -24.93 -13.09
N TYR A 146 -8.01 -23.95 -13.18
CA TYR A 146 -7.82 -22.85 -14.11
C TYR A 146 -7.14 -21.68 -13.39
N LYS A 147 -6.20 -21.04 -14.07
CA LYS A 147 -5.46 -19.87 -13.59
C LYS A 147 -5.86 -18.68 -14.44
N LEU A 148 -6.25 -17.59 -13.78
CA LEU A 148 -6.52 -16.30 -14.41
C LEU A 148 -5.49 -15.27 -13.96
N THR A 149 -5.10 -14.39 -14.87
CA THR A 149 -4.24 -13.24 -14.59
C THR A 149 -4.96 -11.94 -14.93
N ASN A 150 -4.56 -10.85 -14.26
CA ASN A 150 -5.12 -9.52 -14.45
C ASN A 150 -6.65 -9.45 -14.24
N PHE A 151 -7.21 -10.31 -13.38
CA PHE A 151 -8.64 -10.33 -13.04
C PHE A 151 -8.83 -9.95 -11.56
N TYR A 152 -9.40 -8.78 -11.29
CA TYR A 152 -9.41 -8.18 -9.94
C TYR A 152 -10.62 -8.61 -9.10
N GLN A 153 -10.64 -9.88 -8.66
CA GLN A 153 -11.67 -10.34 -7.69
C GLN A 153 -11.61 -9.61 -6.34
N ASN A 154 -10.48 -8.99 -6.01
CA ASN A 154 -10.23 -8.27 -4.76
C ASN A 154 -10.65 -6.78 -4.80
N HIS A 155 -11.22 -6.30 -5.92
CA HIS A 155 -11.70 -4.94 -6.00
C HIS A 155 -12.85 -4.70 -5.02
N ARG A 156 -12.82 -3.59 -4.25
CA ARG A 156 -13.82 -3.31 -3.18
C ARG A 156 -15.26 -3.46 -3.64
N LYS A 157 -15.62 -2.84 -4.78
CA LYS A 157 -16.97 -2.94 -5.34
C LYS A 157 -17.33 -4.36 -5.80
N TYR A 158 -16.35 -5.14 -6.25
CA TYR A 158 -16.58 -6.50 -6.73
C TYR A 158 -16.90 -7.44 -5.55
N VAL A 159 -16.08 -7.42 -4.50
CA VAL A 159 -16.23 -8.26 -3.30
C VAL A 159 -17.54 -7.99 -2.57
N GLN A 160 -17.99 -6.73 -2.54
CA GLN A 160 -19.24 -6.35 -1.87
C GLN A 160 -20.49 -6.71 -2.68
N SER A 161 -20.35 -6.97 -3.99
CA SER A 161 -21.46 -7.12 -4.92
C SER A 161 -22.02 -8.55 -4.92
N LEU A 162 -22.75 -8.88 -3.85
CA LEU A 162 -23.49 -10.11 -3.65
C LEU A 162 -24.62 -9.90 -2.62
N ASP A 163 -25.61 -10.79 -2.61
CA ASP A 163 -26.64 -10.84 -1.58
C ASP A 163 -26.56 -12.16 -0.79
N ASN A 164 -26.31 -12.06 0.51
CA ASN A 164 -26.10 -13.23 1.35
C ASN A 164 -27.38 -14.05 1.57
N ASP A 165 -28.54 -13.42 1.60
CA ASP A 165 -29.79 -14.12 1.88
C ASP A 165 -30.29 -14.88 0.64
N GLN A 166 -30.07 -14.30 -0.55
CA GLN A 166 -30.24 -15.00 -1.81
C GLN A 166 -29.35 -16.24 -1.90
N LEU A 167 -28.06 -16.15 -1.52
CA LEU A 167 -27.15 -17.30 -1.50
C LEU A 167 -27.56 -18.38 -0.47
N LYS A 168 -28.15 -17.97 0.66
CA LYS A 168 -28.76 -18.90 1.65
C LYS A 168 -30.08 -19.52 1.17
N GLY A 169 -30.50 -19.26 -0.07
CA GLY A 169 -31.70 -19.81 -0.68
C GLY A 169 -33.00 -19.10 -0.28
N VAL A 170 -32.92 -17.90 0.29
CA VAL A 170 -34.11 -17.09 0.62
C VAL A 170 -34.63 -16.41 -0.66
N ALA A 171 -35.94 -16.50 -0.90
CA ALA A 171 -36.61 -15.75 -1.95
C ALA A 171 -36.80 -14.28 -1.49
N VAL A 172 -35.81 -13.44 -1.75
CA VAL A 172 -35.79 -12.02 -1.37
C VAL A 172 -36.65 -11.21 -2.35
N LYS A 173 -37.45 -10.26 -1.85
CA LYS A 173 -38.31 -9.41 -2.70
C LYS A 173 -37.48 -8.46 -3.57
N ASN A 174 -38.01 -8.13 -4.76
CA ASN A 174 -37.34 -7.24 -5.72
C ASN A 174 -36.95 -5.88 -5.11
N ASP A 175 -37.80 -5.27 -4.28
CA ASP A 175 -37.52 -3.97 -3.64
C ASP A 175 -36.35 -4.03 -2.65
N THR A 176 -36.20 -5.15 -1.96
CA THR A 176 -35.07 -5.38 -1.04
C THR A 176 -33.78 -5.59 -1.81
N ILE A 177 -33.82 -6.38 -2.90
CA ILE A 177 -32.66 -6.56 -3.79
C ILE A 177 -32.27 -5.25 -4.49
N ALA A 178 -33.23 -4.41 -4.86
CA ALA A 178 -32.96 -3.11 -5.50
C ALA A 178 -32.12 -2.17 -4.61
N ASN A 179 -32.17 -2.36 -3.29
CA ASN A 179 -31.40 -1.59 -2.30
C ASN A 179 -30.27 -2.41 -1.63
N SER A 180 -29.96 -3.60 -2.16
CA SER A 180 -28.91 -4.45 -1.61
C SER A 180 -27.51 -4.07 -2.12
N ASN A 181 -26.50 -4.77 -1.60
CA ASN A 181 -25.11 -4.56 -1.99
C ASN A 181 -24.78 -5.10 -3.40
N CYS A 182 -25.71 -5.76 -4.09
CA CYS A 182 -25.54 -6.29 -5.45
C CYS A 182 -25.34 -5.23 -6.56
N ASP A 183 -24.94 -4.00 -6.23
CA ASP A 183 -24.67 -2.95 -7.20
C ASP A 183 -23.55 -3.35 -8.19
N PRO A 184 -23.68 -3.05 -9.50
CA PRO A 184 -24.84 -2.49 -10.20
C PRO A 184 -25.88 -3.54 -10.66
N LEU A 185 -25.59 -4.83 -10.52
CA LEU A 185 -26.40 -5.93 -11.04
C LEU A 185 -27.43 -6.44 -10.01
N ARG A 186 -28.37 -5.56 -9.63
CA ARG A 186 -29.43 -5.86 -8.65
C ARG A 186 -30.69 -6.41 -9.31
N VAL A 187 -31.30 -5.60 -10.16
CA VAL A 187 -32.58 -5.87 -10.83
C VAL A 187 -32.46 -5.56 -12.32
N ASP A 188 -33.20 -6.28 -13.15
CA ASP A 188 -33.23 -6.04 -14.57
C ASP A 188 -34.02 -4.75 -14.90
N PRO A 189 -33.43 -3.82 -15.68
CA PRO A 189 -34.02 -2.51 -15.90
C PRO A 189 -35.35 -2.57 -16.67
N VAL A 190 -35.57 -3.61 -17.48
CA VAL A 190 -36.75 -3.78 -18.33
C VAL A 190 -37.85 -4.52 -17.58
N SER A 191 -37.56 -5.74 -17.09
CA SER A 191 -38.56 -6.59 -16.44
C SER A 191 -38.82 -6.22 -14.98
N LYS A 192 -37.96 -5.39 -14.35
CA LYS A 192 -37.98 -5.04 -12.92
C LYS A 192 -37.89 -6.23 -11.97
N LYS A 193 -37.43 -7.38 -12.46
CA LYS A 193 -37.21 -8.60 -11.66
C LYS A 193 -35.78 -8.62 -11.12
N ALA A 194 -35.60 -9.21 -9.93
CA ALA A 194 -34.27 -9.40 -9.36
C ALA A 194 -33.43 -10.35 -10.23
N TYR A 195 -32.13 -10.05 -10.35
CA TYR A 195 -31.18 -11.02 -10.89
C TYR A 195 -30.98 -12.15 -9.87
N TYR A 196 -31.00 -13.40 -10.32
CA TYR A 196 -30.65 -14.55 -9.50
C TYR A 196 -29.58 -15.38 -10.19
N PRO A 197 -28.40 -15.57 -9.59
CA PRO A 197 -27.83 -14.81 -8.46
C PRO A 197 -27.44 -13.37 -8.85
N CYS A 198 -27.67 -12.38 -7.98
CA CYS A 198 -27.34 -10.97 -8.20
C CYS A 198 -25.87 -10.65 -7.91
N GLY A 199 -25.42 -9.50 -8.42
CA GLY A 199 -24.10 -8.95 -8.15
C GLY A 199 -23.01 -9.32 -9.17
N LEU A 200 -21.90 -8.59 -9.08
CA LEU A 200 -20.79 -8.67 -10.04
C LEU A 200 -20.09 -10.02 -9.99
N ILE A 201 -19.92 -10.59 -8.79
CA ILE A 201 -19.19 -11.85 -8.60
C ILE A 201 -19.86 -12.96 -9.40
N ALA A 202 -21.17 -13.13 -9.20
CA ALA A 202 -21.92 -14.19 -9.83
C ALA A 202 -22.03 -13.98 -11.34
N ASN A 203 -22.28 -12.73 -11.78
CA ASN A 203 -22.39 -12.41 -13.20
C ASN A 203 -21.13 -12.75 -14.00
N SER A 204 -19.93 -12.49 -13.46
CA SER A 204 -18.67 -12.75 -14.17
C SER A 204 -18.09 -14.14 -13.92
N ILE A 205 -18.92 -15.15 -13.62
CA ILE A 205 -18.45 -16.52 -13.45
C ILE A 205 -17.64 -17.01 -14.65
N PHE A 206 -16.53 -17.68 -14.37
CA PHE A 206 -15.73 -18.36 -15.37
C PHE A 206 -16.57 -19.46 -16.05
N ASN A 207 -16.69 -19.40 -17.37
CA ASN A 207 -17.61 -20.23 -18.15
C ASN A 207 -16.95 -21.12 -19.21
N ASP A 208 -15.62 -21.29 -19.19
CA ASP A 208 -15.01 -22.37 -19.98
C ASP A 208 -15.38 -23.72 -19.35
N THR A 209 -15.71 -24.72 -20.17
CA THR A 209 -15.96 -26.09 -19.70
C THR A 209 -14.70 -26.92 -19.87
N ILE A 210 -14.16 -27.45 -18.78
CA ILE A 210 -12.93 -28.25 -18.75
C ILE A 210 -13.31 -29.72 -18.60
N HIS A 211 -12.96 -30.53 -19.58
CA HIS A 211 -13.25 -31.97 -19.57
C HIS A 211 -12.15 -32.78 -18.86
N SER A 212 -12.38 -34.06 -18.58
CA SER A 212 -11.33 -34.92 -18.01
C SER A 212 -10.24 -35.24 -19.05
N PRO A 213 -8.96 -35.30 -18.66
CA PRO A 213 -7.88 -35.73 -19.55
C PRO A 213 -8.12 -37.14 -20.08
N VAL A 214 -7.95 -37.33 -21.39
CA VAL A 214 -8.09 -38.63 -22.07
C VAL A 214 -6.73 -39.08 -22.58
N PRO A 215 -6.24 -40.27 -22.23
CA PRO A 215 -4.98 -40.77 -22.79
C PRO A 215 -5.13 -41.01 -24.30
N VAL A 216 -4.09 -40.68 -25.06
CA VAL A 216 -4.09 -40.77 -26.53
C VAL A 216 -3.81 -42.20 -27.00
N SER A 217 -3.06 -42.98 -26.21
CA SER A 217 -2.59 -44.32 -26.58
C SER A 217 -3.42 -45.47 -26.00
N THR A 218 -4.24 -45.23 -24.97
CA THR A 218 -5.02 -46.26 -24.27
C THR A 218 -6.50 -45.91 -24.28
N SER A 219 -7.36 -46.94 -24.26
CA SER A 219 -8.83 -46.77 -24.27
C SER A 219 -9.44 -46.49 -22.89
N GLU A 220 -8.63 -46.45 -21.83
CA GLU A 220 -9.10 -46.21 -20.46
C GLU A 220 -9.04 -44.71 -20.15
N ASN A 221 -10.20 -44.09 -19.93
CA ASN A 221 -10.27 -42.67 -19.61
C ASN A 221 -9.79 -42.38 -18.17
N TYR A 222 -8.92 -41.38 -18.00
CA TYR A 222 -8.57 -40.87 -16.68
C TYR A 222 -9.70 -39.94 -16.18
N THR A 223 -10.65 -40.50 -15.46
CA THR A 223 -11.84 -39.75 -15.02
C THR A 223 -11.53 -38.83 -13.84
N MET A 224 -11.89 -37.56 -13.94
CA MET A 224 -11.81 -36.60 -12.84
C MET A 224 -13.19 -36.09 -12.50
N THR A 225 -13.42 -35.78 -11.21
CA THR A 225 -14.71 -35.29 -10.72
C THR A 225 -14.69 -33.79 -10.46
N ASN A 226 -15.81 -33.13 -10.72
CA ASN A 226 -16.09 -31.75 -10.31
C ASN A 226 -16.84 -31.67 -8.95
N LYS A 227 -16.90 -32.79 -8.22
CA LYS A 227 -17.47 -32.87 -6.87
C LYS A 227 -16.38 -32.93 -5.81
N GLY A 228 -16.67 -32.41 -4.63
CA GLY A 228 -15.67 -32.23 -3.57
C GLY A 228 -14.63 -31.16 -3.87
N ILE A 229 -14.86 -30.25 -4.83
CA ILE A 229 -13.94 -29.16 -5.16
C ILE A 229 -14.20 -27.92 -4.31
N ALA A 230 -15.42 -27.76 -3.80
CA ALA A 230 -15.80 -26.66 -2.92
C ALA A 230 -15.52 -27.00 -1.44
N TRP A 231 -15.38 -25.96 -0.62
CA TRP A 231 -15.20 -26.13 0.81
C TRP A 231 -16.52 -26.56 1.47
N SER A 232 -16.42 -27.43 2.47
CA SER A 232 -17.60 -27.89 3.23
C SER A 232 -18.34 -26.76 3.92
N SER A 233 -17.66 -25.65 4.26
CA SER A 233 -18.29 -24.43 4.79
C SER A 233 -19.12 -23.70 3.73
N ASP A 234 -18.66 -23.65 2.48
CA ASP A 234 -19.40 -22.96 1.40
C ASP A 234 -20.67 -23.72 1.07
N LYS A 235 -20.61 -25.06 1.04
CA LYS A 235 -21.79 -25.93 0.88
C LYS A 235 -22.82 -25.77 2.01
N LYS A 236 -22.37 -25.34 3.20
CA LYS A 236 -23.28 -25.02 4.31
C LYS A 236 -23.93 -23.64 4.14
N LEU A 237 -23.25 -22.69 3.50
CA LEU A 237 -23.74 -21.32 3.29
C LEU A 237 -24.66 -21.21 2.07
N ILE A 238 -24.25 -21.80 0.94
CA ILE A 238 -24.97 -21.74 -0.33
C ILE A 238 -26.02 -22.85 -0.36
N LYS A 239 -27.29 -22.49 -0.49
CA LYS A 239 -28.44 -23.40 -0.46
C LYS A 239 -29.27 -23.31 -1.73
N ALA A 240 -30.09 -24.34 -1.94
CA ALA A 240 -31.05 -24.36 -3.02
C ALA A 240 -32.05 -23.22 -2.83
N THR A 241 -32.34 -22.51 -3.91
CA THR A 241 -33.23 -21.36 -3.89
C THR A 241 -34.68 -21.75 -3.63
N LYS A 242 -35.41 -20.84 -2.97
CA LYS A 242 -36.86 -20.90 -2.80
C LYS A 242 -37.62 -20.03 -3.81
N TYR A 243 -36.92 -19.32 -4.70
CA TYR A 243 -37.55 -18.55 -5.77
C TYR A 243 -38.30 -19.45 -6.74
N ASN A 244 -39.41 -18.94 -7.28
CA ASN A 244 -39.99 -19.49 -8.50
C ASN A 244 -39.27 -18.92 -9.73
N TYR A 245 -39.12 -19.72 -10.81
CA TYR A 245 -38.47 -19.29 -12.05
C TYR A 245 -39.12 -18.05 -12.69
N THR A 246 -40.38 -17.77 -12.36
CA THR A 246 -41.09 -16.57 -12.84
C THR A 246 -40.75 -15.28 -12.08
N GLU A 247 -40.16 -15.37 -10.89
CA GLU A 247 -39.90 -14.21 -10.01
C GLU A 247 -38.56 -13.53 -10.30
N VAL A 248 -37.62 -14.26 -10.90
CA VAL A 248 -36.22 -13.84 -11.08
C VAL A 248 -35.76 -14.05 -12.51
N VAL A 249 -34.66 -13.38 -12.87
CA VAL A 249 -34.05 -13.46 -14.21
C VAL A 249 -32.55 -13.72 -14.12
N PRO A 250 -31.95 -14.36 -15.14
CA PRO A 250 -30.51 -14.61 -15.18
C PRO A 250 -29.72 -13.30 -15.29
N PRO A 251 -28.53 -13.21 -14.68
CA PRO A 251 -27.58 -12.12 -14.90
C PRO A 251 -27.25 -11.93 -16.38
N PRO A 252 -26.84 -10.72 -16.81
CA PRO A 252 -26.57 -10.42 -18.22
C PRO A 252 -25.63 -11.42 -18.91
N ASN A 253 -24.52 -11.80 -18.27
CA ASN A 253 -23.55 -12.73 -18.86
C ASN A 253 -24.01 -14.20 -18.84
N TRP A 254 -25.08 -14.52 -18.11
CA TRP A 254 -25.65 -15.86 -18.02
C TRP A 254 -26.69 -16.12 -19.10
N ARG A 255 -27.17 -15.08 -19.79
CA ARG A 255 -28.22 -15.18 -20.80
C ARG A 255 -27.88 -16.10 -21.97
N ARG A 256 -26.59 -16.28 -22.28
CA ARG A 256 -26.17 -17.25 -23.31
C ARG A 256 -26.51 -18.69 -22.93
N LYS A 257 -26.41 -19.03 -21.64
CA LYS A 257 -26.68 -20.39 -21.13
C LYS A 257 -28.16 -20.59 -20.80
N TYR A 258 -28.81 -19.56 -20.24
CA TYR A 258 -30.16 -19.69 -19.68
C TYR A 258 -31.26 -18.98 -20.48
N GLY A 259 -30.91 -18.23 -21.53
CA GLY A 259 -31.84 -17.34 -22.24
C GLY A 259 -32.14 -16.06 -21.45
N ASP A 260 -33.13 -15.29 -21.89
CA ASP A 260 -33.52 -14.04 -21.22
C ASP A 260 -34.28 -14.26 -19.90
N ASN A 261 -34.93 -15.41 -19.74
CA ASN A 261 -35.71 -15.76 -18.54
C ASN A 261 -35.43 -17.21 -18.13
N TYR A 262 -35.52 -17.49 -16.84
CA TYR A 262 -35.51 -18.86 -16.34
C TYR A 262 -36.82 -19.60 -16.70
N THR A 263 -36.70 -20.90 -16.92
CA THR A 263 -37.81 -21.85 -17.03
C THR A 263 -37.74 -22.84 -15.86
N ALA A 264 -38.77 -23.68 -15.70
CA ALA A 264 -38.82 -24.67 -14.63
C ALA A 264 -37.58 -25.61 -14.63
N ASP A 265 -37.06 -25.93 -15.81
CA ASP A 265 -35.93 -26.85 -15.97
C ASP A 265 -34.55 -26.14 -15.98
N THR A 266 -34.52 -24.82 -16.21
CA THR A 266 -33.25 -24.08 -16.36
C THR A 266 -32.84 -23.30 -15.12
N LEU A 267 -33.69 -23.18 -14.10
CA LEU A 267 -33.33 -22.52 -12.84
C LEU A 267 -32.15 -23.27 -12.16
N PRO A 268 -31.01 -22.61 -11.92
CA PRO A 268 -29.81 -23.28 -11.43
C PRO A 268 -29.89 -23.66 -9.96
N ASP A 269 -29.51 -24.90 -9.66
CA ASP A 269 -29.29 -25.38 -8.30
C ASP A 269 -27.87 -25.07 -7.82
N LEU A 270 -27.72 -23.88 -7.23
CA LEU A 270 -26.43 -23.40 -6.72
C LEU A 270 -25.89 -24.24 -5.55
N HIS A 271 -26.71 -25.07 -4.88
CA HIS A 271 -26.25 -25.92 -3.78
C HIS A 271 -25.44 -27.13 -4.26
N ASN A 272 -25.73 -27.62 -5.47
CA ASN A 272 -25.02 -28.74 -6.06
C ASN A 272 -23.97 -28.31 -7.10
N ASP A 273 -23.95 -27.02 -7.46
CA ASP A 273 -22.95 -26.40 -8.32
C ASP A 273 -21.71 -25.97 -7.52
N GLU A 274 -20.79 -26.90 -7.32
CA GLU A 274 -19.55 -26.61 -6.60
C GLU A 274 -18.61 -25.67 -7.36
N ALA A 275 -18.69 -25.63 -8.70
CA ALA A 275 -17.89 -24.70 -9.51
C ALA A 275 -18.32 -23.25 -9.25
N PHE A 276 -19.62 -23.01 -9.11
CA PHE A 276 -20.17 -21.72 -8.66
C PHE A 276 -19.64 -21.36 -7.26
N MET A 277 -19.64 -22.29 -6.31
CA MET A 277 -19.12 -22.02 -4.95
C MET A 277 -17.64 -21.63 -4.96
N VAL A 278 -16.82 -22.35 -5.74
CA VAL A 278 -15.39 -22.05 -5.89
C VAL A 278 -15.18 -20.64 -6.48
N TRP A 279 -16.04 -20.21 -7.41
CA TRP A 279 -15.99 -18.87 -7.98
C TRP A 279 -16.40 -17.78 -6.99
N MET A 280 -17.50 -17.99 -6.26
CA MET A 280 -18.04 -17.03 -5.28
C MET A 280 -17.05 -16.73 -4.16
N ARG A 281 -16.18 -17.67 -3.82
CA ARG A 281 -15.06 -17.43 -2.90
C ARG A 281 -13.97 -16.63 -3.61
N THR A 282 -14.00 -15.31 -3.48
CA THR A 282 -13.06 -14.39 -4.17
C THR A 282 -11.58 -14.61 -3.81
N ALA A 283 -10.69 -14.40 -4.78
CA ALA A 283 -9.24 -14.42 -4.56
C ALA A 283 -8.70 -13.08 -4.04
N GLY A 284 -7.62 -13.12 -3.26
CA GLY A 284 -6.99 -11.92 -2.69
C GLY A 284 -6.06 -11.15 -3.63
N LEU A 285 -5.65 -11.75 -4.75
CA LEU A 285 -4.71 -11.21 -5.74
C LEU A 285 -5.32 -11.26 -7.15
N PRO A 286 -4.88 -10.41 -8.09
CA PRO A 286 -5.38 -10.39 -9.47
C PRO A 286 -4.92 -11.59 -10.33
N THR A 287 -3.91 -12.31 -9.86
CA THR A 287 -3.48 -13.59 -10.42
C THR A 287 -3.81 -14.68 -9.42
N PHE A 288 -4.68 -15.61 -9.81
CA PHE A 288 -5.17 -16.66 -8.93
C PHE A 288 -5.49 -17.93 -9.71
N SER A 289 -5.57 -19.04 -8.99
CA SER A 289 -6.05 -20.33 -9.50
C SER A 289 -7.30 -20.76 -8.74
N LYS A 290 -8.18 -21.49 -9.43
CA LYS A 290 -9.43 -22.05 -8.89
C LYS A 290 -9.53 -23.51 -9.29
N LEU A 291 -9.94 -24.34 -8.35
CA LEU A 291 -10.05 -25.79 -8.57
C LEU A 291 -11.26 -26.09 -9.47
N SER A 292 -11.05 -26.89 -10.52
CA SER A 292 -12.11 -27.30 -11.46
C SER A 292 -12.39 -28.79 -11.37
N LEU A 293 -11.34 -29.62 -11.39
CA LEU A 293 -11.46 -31.07 -11.34
C LEU A 293 -10.46 -31.64 -10.34
N ARG A 294 -10.80 -32.77 -9.73
CA ARG A 294 -9.93 -33.54 -8.84
C ARG A 294 -10.08 -35.04 -9.09
N ASN A 295 -9.01 -35.80 -8.89
CA ASN A 295 -9.05 -37.25 -8.74
C ASN A 295 -8.17 -37.58 -7.52
N ASP A 296 -8.76 -38.25 -6.53
CA ASP A 296 -8.10 -38.56 -5.25
C ASP A 296 -7.63 -40.01 -5.13
N ASP A 297 -8.02 -40.87 -6.07
CA ASP A 297 -7.92 -42.32 -5.93
C ASP A 297 -6.94 -42.91 -6.95
N ASP A 298 -6.92 -42.39 -8.18
CA ASP A 298 -6.18 -42.96 -9.29
C ASP A 298 -4.85 -42.24 -9.57
N VAL A 299 -3.81 -43.04 -9.80
CA VAL A 299 -2.55 -42.57 -10.38
C VAL A 299 -2.78 -42.19 -11.84
N MET A 300 -2.23 -41.07 -12.29
CA MET A 300 -2.20 -40.66 -13.69
C MET A 300 -0.90 -41.18 -14.34
N PRO A 301 -0.93 -42.25 -15.16
CA PRO A 301 0.30 -42.87 -15.68
C PRO A 301 1.08 -41.97 -16.63
N ALA A 302 2.39 -42.21 -16.76
CA ALA A 302 3.20 -41.59 -17.82
C ALA A 302 2.62 -41.91 -19.21
N GLY A 303 2.59 -40.91 -20.10
CA GLY A 303 1.98 -41.04 -21.42
C GLY A 303 1.46 -39.72 -21.97
N SER A 304 0.91 -39.76 -23.18
CA SER A 304 0.33 -38.58 -23.83
C SER A 304 -1.16 -38.50 -23.57
N TYR A 305 -1.63 -37.31 -23.21
CA TYR A 305 -3.03 -37.01 -22.89
C TYR A 305 -3.56 -35.89 -23.76
N ARG A 306 -4.88 -35.93 -24.00
CA ARG A 306 -5.67 -34.87 -24.59
C ARG A 306 -6.61 -34.29 -23.53
N LEU A 307 -6.59 -32.98 -23.37
CA LEU A 307 -7.53 -32.23 -22.55
C LEU A 307 -8.36 -31.33 -23.46
N ASP A 308 -9.67 -31.58 -23.48
CA ASP A 308 -10.62 -30.79 -24.26
C ASP A 308 -11.22 -29.67 -23.39
N ILE A 309 -11.27 -28.46 -23.94
CA ILE A 309 -11.77 -27.25 -23.28
C ILE A 309 -12.72 -26.52 -24.22
N ASP A 310 -13.91 -26.20 -23.75
CA ASP A 310 -14.85 -25.36 -24.47
C ASP A 310 -14.58 -23.89 -24.13
N ASP A 311 -13.79 -23.21 -24.97
CA ASP A 311 -13.35 -21.82 -24.79
C ASP A 311 -14.52 -20.85 -25.03
N SER A 312 -15.03 -20.25 -23.95
CA SER A 312 -16.16 -19.30 -23.96
C SER A 312 -15.86 -18.00 -23.20
N PHE A 313 -14.89 -18.01 -22.28
CA PHE A 313 -14.54 -16.90 -21.40
C PHE A 313 -13.46 -16.02 -22.03
N ASN A 314 -13.83 -14.86 -22.55
CA ASN A 314 -12.85 -13.97 -23.19
C ASN A 314 -12.04 -13.18 -22.14
N VAL A 315 -10.73 -13.45 -22.08
CA VAL A 315 -9.79 -12.73 -21.18
C VAL A 315 -9.01 -11.63 -21.88
N THR A 316 -9.03 -11.60 -23.22
CA THR A 316 -8.22 -10.65 -24.01
C THR A 316 -8.75 -9.21 -23.92
N GLU A 317 -10.04 -9.04 -23.65
CA GLU A 317 -10.71 -7.72 -23.54
C GLU A 317 -10.10 -6.83 -22.45
N TYR A 318 -9.66 -7.44 -21.35
CA TYR A 318 -9.03 -6.73 -20.23
C TYR A 318 -7.53 -7.02 -20.11
N GLY A 319 -6.91 -7.61 -21.14
CA GLY A 319 -5.48 -7.91 -21.17
C GLY A 319 -5.04 -8.95 -20.13
N GLY A 320 -5.90 -9.93 -19.82
CA GLY A 320 -5.56 -11.05 -18.96
C GLY A 320 -5.14 -12.29 -19.74
N THR A 321 -4.72 -13.32 -19.01
CA THR A 321 -4.44 -14.65 -19.56
C THR A 321 -5.20 -15.73 -18.78
N LYS A 322 -5.47 -16.84 -19.47
CA LYS A 322 -6.04 -18.05 -18.88
C LYS A 322 -5.20 -19.28 -19.18
N SER A 323 -4.99 -20.10 -18.15
CA SER A 323 -4.15 -21.29 -18.25
C SER A 323 -4.76 -22.44 -17.47
N ILE A 324 -4.51 -23.67 -17.91
CA ILE A 324 -4.76 -24.86 -17.11
C ILE A 324 -3.50 -25.16 -16.28
N LEU A 325 -3.70 -25.44 -15.00
CA LEU A 325 -2.68 -25.90 -14.07
C LEU A 325 -3.06 -27.30 -13.57
N ILE A 326 -2.32 -28.32 -13.99
CA ILE A 326 -2.43 -29.68 -13.44
C ILE A 326 -1.34 -29.83 -12.39
N SER A 327 -1.69 -30.16 -11.16
CA SER A 327 -0.70 -30.21 -10.07
C SER A 327 -1.07 -31.21 -8.98
N THR A 328 -0.03 -31.80 -8.37
CA THR A 328 -0.16 -32.52 -7.10
C THR A 328 -0.08 -31.54 -5.92
N ARG A 329 -0.43 -32.01 -4.72
CA ARG A 329 -0.21 -31.24 -3.50
C ARG A 329 0.73 -31.96 -2.55
N THR A 330 1.52 -31.18 -1.84
CA THR A 330 2.19 -31.63 -0.62
C THR A 330 1.40 -31.14 0.60
N VAL A 331 1.88 -31.45 1.81
CA VAL A 331 1.32 -30.90 3.06
C VAL A 331 1.31 -29.36 3.07
N MET A 332 2.21 -28.72 2.32
CA MET A 332 2.32 -27.27 2.23
C MET A 332 1.50 -26.66 1.08
N GLY A 333 0.76 -27.50 0.32
CA GLY A 333 0.00 -27.08 -0.86
C GLY A 333 0.75 -27.33 -2.16
N GLY A 334 0.60 -26.41 -3.12
CA GLY A 334 1.25 -26.47 -4.43
C GLY A 334 2.72 -26.04 -4.40
N LYS A 335 3.36 -26.00 -5.56
CA LYS A 335 4.77 -25.61 -5.69
C LYS A 335 4.95 -24.13 -5.32
N ASN A 336 5.61 -23.87 -4.20
CA ASN A 336 5.99 -22.53 -3.79
C ASN A 336 7.29 -22.56 -2.95
N PRO A 337 8.46 -22.29 -3.56
CA PRO A 337 9.74 -22.36 -2.86
C PRO A 337 9.97 -21.17 -1.90
N PHE A 338 9.14 -20.12 -1.96
CA PHE A 338 9.36 -18.88 -1.21
C PHE A 338 9.49 -19.12 0.30
N MET A 339 8.58 -19.90 0.89
CA MET A 339 8.61 -20.17 2.33
C MET A 339 9.89 -20.91 2.75
N GLY A 340 10.33 -21.89 1.96
CA GLY A 340 11.59 -22.59 2.22
C GLY A 340 12.80 -21.67 2.15
N ILE A 341 12.88 -20.86 1.08
CA ILE A 341 13.96 -19.88 0.88
C ILE A 341 13.98 -18.86 2.02
N ALA A 342 12.83 -18.29 2.38
CA ALA A 342 12.73 -17.28 3.45
C ALA A 342 13.25 -17.81 4.80
N TYR A 343 12.88 -19.04 5.18
CA TYR A 343 13.34 -19.66 6.42
C TYR A 343 14.86 -19.93 6.41
N VAL A 344 15.40 -20.41 5.29
CA VAL A 344 16.85 -20.60 5.13
C VAL A 344 17.60 -19.28 5.22
N VAL A 345 17.09 -18.22 4.58
CA VAL A 345 17.70 -16.87 4.62
C VAL A 345 17.68 -16.30 6.03
N VAL A 346 16.53 -16.33 6.71
CA VAL A 346 16.42 -15.84 8.10
C VAL A 346 17.33 -16.64 9.03
N GLY A 347 17.34 -17.98 8.90
CA GLY A 347 18.25 -18.83 9.66
C GLY A 347 19.72 -18.50 9.41
N GLY A 348 20.09 -18.26 8.15
CA GLY A 348 21.45 -17.85 7.77
C GLY A 348 21.85 -16.49 8.35
N ILE A 349 20.97 -15.48 8.27
CA ILE A 349 21.20 -14.15 8.86
C ILE A 349 21.38 -14.27 10.37
N CYS A 350 20.56 -15.08 11.06
CA CYS A 350 20.68 -15.29 12.50
C CYS A 350 22.04 -15.90 12.88
N VAL A 351 22.54 -16.89 12.13
CA VAL A 351 23.86 -17.49 12.39
C VAL A 351 24.97 -16.46 12.12
N ILE A 352 24.90 -15.70 11.03
CA ILE A 352 25.90 -14.67 10.70
C ILE A 352 25.95 -13.61 11.80
N MET A 353 24.80 -13.07 12.22
CA MET A 353 24.72 -12.10 13.31
C MET A 353 25.22 -12.68 14.64
N GLY A 354 24.88 -13.94 14.93
CA GLY A 354 25.38 -14.66 16.11
C GLY A 354 26.91 -14.76 16.13
N VAL A 355 27.54 -15.08 14.99
CA VAL A 355 29.00 -15.12 14.85
C VAL A 355 29.60 -13.72 15.01
N LEU A 356 29.05 -12.70 14.35
CA LEU A 356 29.55 -11.33 14.45
C LEU A 356 29.49 -10.79 15.89
N PHE A 357 28.37 -11.02 16.60
CA PHE A 357 28.25 -10.62 18.00
C PHE A 357 29.16 -11.44 18.93
N ALA A 358 29.37 -12.72 18.65
CA ALA A 358 30.33 -13.54 19.40
C ALA A 358 31.77 -13.01 19.22
N VAL A 359 32.18 -12.71 17.98
CA VAL A 359 33.50 -12.12 17.67
C VAL A 359 33.64 -10.75 18.35
N ALA A 360 32.64 -9.88 18.24
CA ALA A 360 32.67 -8.57 18.90
C ALA A 360 32.79 -8.69 20.43
N HIS A 361 32.10 -9.66 21.03
CA HIS A 361 32.18 -9.93 22.47
C HIS A 361 33.56 -10.47 22.89
N LEU A 362 34.20 -11.29 22.05
CA LEU A 362 35.55 -11.83 22.30
C LEU A 362 36.66 -10.79 22.08
N VAL A 363 36.53 -9.93 21.07
CA VAL A 363 37.54 -8.91 20.72
C VAL A 363 37.47 -7.70 21.65
N ARG A 364 36.26 -7.28 22.06
CA ARG A 364 36.06 -6.13 22.97
C ARG A 364 35.09 -6.50 24.10
N PRO A 365 35.49 -7.35 25.06
CA PRO A 365 34.63 -7.75 26.17
C PRO A 365 34.36 -6.54 27.08
N ARG A 366 33.09 -6.14 27.19
CA ARG A 366 32.64 -5.16 28.19
C ARG A 366 32.13 -5.87 29.43
N LYS A 367 32.49 -5.38 30.62
CA LYS A 367 31.93 -5.88 31.88
C LYS A 367 30.47 -5.42 32.00
N LEU A 368 29.58 -6.33 32.36
CA LEU A 368 28.18 -6.02 32.58
C LEU A 368 28.06 -5.14 33.84
N GLY A 369 27.39 -3.99 33.72
CA GLY A 369 27.23 -3.05 34.83
C GLY A 369 28.50 -2.24 35.16
N ASP A 370 29.45 -2.13 34.22
CA ASP A 370 30.65 -1.33 34.41
C ASP A 370 30.30 0.15 34.58
N HIS A 371 30.58 0.67 35.77
CA HIS A 371 30.29 2.04 36.16
C HIS A 371 31.14 3.07 35.40
N THR A 372 32.24 2.68 34.75
CA THR A 372 33.09 3.61 33.98
C THR A 372 32.42 4.16 32.73
N TYR A 373 31.47 3.42 32.17
CA TYR A 373 30.62 3.88 31.05
C TYR A 373 29.37 4.63 31.52
N LEU A 374 29.19 4.80 32.84
CA LEU A 374 28.16 5.69 33.33
C LEU A 374 28.60 7.11 33.00
N THR A 375 27.71 7.80 32.32
CA THR A 375 27.99 9.10 31.72
C THR A 375 28.32 10.19 32.73
N TRP A 376 28.17 9.94 34.04
CA TRP A 376 28.61 10.81 35.15
C TRP A 376 30.05 10.56 35.64
N ASN A 377 30.70 9.47 35.22
CA ASN A 377 32.03 9.06 35.69
C ASN A 377 33.17 9.39 34.71
N GLU A 378 32.86 9.89 33.51
CA GLU A 378 33.88 10.42 32.59
C GLU A 378 34.30 11.84 33.01
N PRO A 379 35.59 12.21 33.08
CA PRO A 379 35.99 13.61 33.32
C PRO A 379 35.52 14.49 32.15
N GLY A 380 34.38 15.17 32.34
CA GLY A 380 33.59 15.88 31.31
C GLY A 380 32.07 15.69 31.48
N ALA A 381 31.71 14.64 32.20
CA ALA A 381 30.37 14.20 32.54
C ALA A 381 29.52 15.18 33.36
N ALA A 382 30.12 15.97 34.24
CA ALA A 382 29.38 16.91 35.07
C ALA A 382 28.73 18.04 34.24
N LEU A 383 29.20 18.28 33.01
CA LEU A 383 28.57 19.18 32.04
C LEU A 383 27.46 18.48 31.22
N LEU A 384 27.45 17.14 31.20
CA LEU A 384 26.49 16.30 30.47
C LEU A 384 25.36 15.79 31.38
N THR A 385 25.54 15.74 32.70
CA THR A 385 24.52 15.25 33.63
C THR A 385 23.31 16.18 33.77
N THR A 386 23.47 17.49 33.53
CA THR A 386 22.33 18.41 33.38
C THR A 386 21.66 18.31 31.99
N ARG A 387 22.31 17.67 31.02
CA ARG A 387 21.78 17.39 29.67
C ARG A 387 21.14 16.00 29.53
N GLN A 388 21.47 15.03 30.40
CA GLN A 388 21.07 13.63 30.21
C GLN A 388 19.94 13.12 31.11
N GLN A 389 19.44 13.88 32.08
CA GLN A 389 18.27 13.46 32.85
C GLN A 389 16.92 13.59 32.09
N GLN A 390 16.96 13.94 30.80
CA GLN A 390 15.78 13.98 29.91
C GLN A 390 15.90 13.07 28.68
N GLN A 391 16.78 12.07 28.69
CA GLN A 391 16.93 11.06 27.62
C GLN A 391 16.65 9.62 28.10
N GLY A 392 15.55 9.47 28.85
CA GLY A 392 14.93 8.17 29.19
C GLY A 392 13.53 8.00 28.60
N ARG A 393 13.20 8.78 27.56
CA ARG A 393 12.07 8.52 26.66
C ARG A 393 12.71 7.98 25.38
N GLU A 394 12.10 6.96 24.79
CA GLU A 394 12.40 6.54 23.42
C GLU A 394 12.75 7.78 22.59
N VAL A 395 13.87 7.74 21.87
CA VAL A 395 14.08 8.72 20.81
C VAL A 395 13.00 8.41 19.77
N PHE A 396 11.81 8.98 19.99
CA PHE A 396 11.02 9.52 18.91
C PHE A 396 12.03 10.27 18.06
N VAL A 397 12.29 9.73 16.88
CA VAL A 397 12.93 10.51 15.82
C VAL A 397 12.07 11.77 15.75
N ARG A 398 12.62 12.90 16.21
CA ARG A 398 11.92 14.18 16.11
C ARG A 398 11.46 14.33 14.66
N ASP A 399 10.20 14.69 14.47
CA ASP A 399 9.51 14.58 13.21
C ASP A 399 10.23 15.36 12.10
N GLY A 400 10.20 14.80 10.90
CA GLY A 400 10.65 15.53 9.72
C GLY A 400 9.73 16.71 9.49
N SER A 401 10.27 17.92 9.51
CA SER A 401 9.52 19.17 9.40
C SER A 401 9.71 19.82 8.03
N CYS A 402 8.63 20.39 7.50
CA CYS A 402 8.66 21.33 6.38
C CYS A 402 9.09 22.70 6.90
N GLY A 403 10.00 23.36 6.17
CA GLY A 403 10.50 24.70 6.45
C GLY A 403 9.84 25.80 5.62
N THR A 404 8.78 25.48 4.87
CA THR A 404 8.03 26.48 4.10
C THR A 404 7.39 27.48 5.05
N GLU A 405 7.61 28.78 4.79
CA GLU A 405 7.05 29.84 5.63
C GLU A 405 5.52 29.87 5.55
N THR A 406 4.88 30.31 6.64
CA THR A 406 3.42 30.51 6.66
C THR A 406 3.01 31.58 5.63
N PRO A 407 1.83 31.45 4.99
CA PRO A 407 1.40 32.38 3.97
C PRO A 407 1.25 33.81 4.51
N GLY A 408 1.83 34.78 3.79
CA GLY A 408 1.65 36.20 4.09
C GLY A 408 0.21 36.69 3.88
N PRO A 409 -0.14 37.90 4.35
CA PRO A 409 -1.50 38.43 4.27
C PRO A 409 -2.09 38.43 2.85
N ALA A 410 -1.31 38.86 1.85
CA ALA A 410 -1.76 38.91 0.46
C ALA A 410 -2.11 37.53 -0.11
N LEU A 411 -1.34 36.50 0.26
CA LEU A 411 -1.62 35.13 -0.16
C LEU A 411 -2.83 34.55 0.59
N LYS A 412 -2.98 34.83 1.89
CA LYS A 412 -4.18 34.47 2.65
C LYS A 412 -5.45 35.08 2.05
N ASP A 413 -5.41 36.35 1.64
CA ASP A 413 -6.52 37.01 0.96
C ASP A 413 -6.85 36.35 -0.39
N ALA A 414 -5.81 35.94 -1.14
CA ALA A 414 -6.01 35.16 -2.35
C ALA A 414 -6.64 33.79 -2.07
N HIS A 415 -6.23 33.09 -1.00
CA HIS A 415 -6.85 31.85 -0.57
C HIS A 415 -8.33 32.03 -0.23
N LYS A 416 -8.68 33.09 0.51
CA LYS A 416 -10.08 33.44 0.84
C LYS A 416 -10.91 33.70 -0.42
N ARG A 417 -10.37 34.51 -1.34
CA ARG A 417 -11.03 34.80 -2.62
C ARG A 417 -11.27 33.54 -3.45
N LEU A 418 -10.26 32.69 -3.55
CA LEU A 418 -10.34 31.45 -4.32
C LEU A 418 -11.23 30.40 -3.64
N ALA A 419 -11.30 30.35 -2.31
CA ALA A 419 -12.22 29.46 -1.59
C ALA A 419 -13.69 29.77 -1.90
N PHE A 420 -14.02 31.06 -1.97
CA PHE A 420 -15.34 31.49 -2.42
C PHE A 420 -15.62 31.08 -3.88
N MET A 421 -14.61 31.15 -4.76
CA MET A 421 -14.75 30.73 -6.16
C MET A 421 -14.84 29.20 -6.31
N ASP A 422 -14.12 28.44 -5.49
CA ASP A 422 -14.14 26.98 -5.46
C ASP A 422 -15.56 26.48 -5.11
N THR A 423 -16.23 27.13 -4.15
CA THR A 423 -17.63 26.83 -3.80
C THR A 423 -18.65 27.22 -4.89
N GLN A 424 -18.28 28.07 -5.87
CA GLN A 424 -19.15 28.50 -6.96
C GLN A 424 -18.89 27.78 -8.30
N ARG A 425 -17.75 27.09 -8.47
CA ARG A 425 -17.34 26.49 -9.75
C ARG A 425 -17.73 25.01 -9.88
N VAL A 426 -19.03 24.80 -10.13
CA VAL A 426 -19.52 23.78 -11.08
C VAL A 426 -19.46 24.29 -12.53
N ALA A 427 -19.08 25.56 -12.78
CA ALA A 427 -19.01 26.10 -14.13
C ALA A 427 -17.84 27.09 -14.26
N THR A 428 -17.18 27.12 -15.43
CA THR A 428 -16.12 28.05 -15.87
C THR A 428 -14.66 27.61 -15.70
N THR A 429 -14.29 26.51 -16.36
CA THR A 429 -13.22 26.45 -17.39
C THR A 429 -13.23 25.04 -18.01
N SER A 430 -14.32 24.72 -18.73
CA SER A 430 -14.43 23.52 -19.54
C SER A 430 -13.90 23.83 -20.94
N GLY A 431 -12.91 23.08 -21.40
CA GLY A 431 -12.69 22.91 -22.84
C GLY A 431 -13.91 22.22 -23.48
N GLU A 432 -13.94 22.11 -24.81
CA GLU A 432 -15.09 21.60 -25.59
C GLU A 432 -15.62 20.21 -25.16
N ASP A 433 -14.92 19.47 -24.29
CA ASP A 433 -15.29 18.13 -23.77
C ASP A 433 -15.60 18.06 -22.25
N GLY A 434 -15.68 19.19 -21.53
CA GLY A 434 -16.02 19.18 -20.09
C GLY A 434 -14.93 18.64 -19.14
N LYS A 435 -13.73 18.31 -19.63
CA LYS A 435 -12.54 17.97 -18.82
C LYS A 435 -11.71 19.23 -18.53
N PRO A 436 -11.11 19.37 -17.33
CA PRO A 436 -10.20 20.48 -17.04
C PRO A 436 -8.98 20.42 -17.96
N LYS A 437 -8.53 21.59 -18.45
CA LYS A 437 -7.31 21.73 -19.27
C LYS A 437 -6.11 21.18 -18.51
N ASN A 438 -5.34 20.28 -19.15
CA ASN A 438 -4.12 19.74 -18.55
C ASN A 438 -3.05 20.83 -18.47
N ILE A 439 -2.49 21.03 -17.28
CA ILE A 439 -1.35 21.91 -17.04
C ILE A 439 -0.08 21.08 -17.16
N GLU A 440 0.82 21.44 -18.08
CA GLU A 440 2.15 20.82 -18.17
C GLU A 440 3.18 21.80 -17.60
N VAL A 441 3.80 21.43 -16.48
CA VAL A 441 4.82 22.22 -15.78
C VAL A 441 6.20 21.79 -16.23
N GLU A 442 6.95 22.73 -16.80
CA GLU A 442 8.35 22.54 -17.13
C GLU A 442 9.19 22.46 -15.85
N THR A 443 9.97 21.39 -15.72
CA THR A 443 10.67 21.06 -14.47
C THR A 443 12.17 20.91 -14.68
N TYR A 444 12.97 21.46 -13.77
CA TYR A 444 14.42 21.33 -13.72
C TYR A 444 14.86 20.80 -12.35
N PHE A 445 15.74 19.80 -12.37
CA PHE A 445 16.31 19.23 -11.15
C PHE A 445 17.78 19.60 -11.02
N HIS A 446 18.13 20.24 -9.90
CA HIS A 446 19.49 20.66 -9.57
C HIS A 446 19.98 19.83 -8.40
N VAL A 447 21.02 19.03 -8.60
CA VAL A 447 21.65 18.25 -7.53
C VAL A 447 22.85 19.04 -7.01
N VAL A 448 22.80 19.45 -5.75
CA VAL A 448 23.81 20.27 -5.12
C VAL A 448 24.43 19.50 -3.96
N SER A 449 25.68 19.07 -4.14
CA SER A 449 26.38 18.19 -3.20
C SER A 449 27.52 18.89 -2.51
N THR A 450 27.74 18.53 -1.24
CA THR A 450 29.04 18.72 -0.62
C THR A 450 30.08 17.84 -1.31
N LYS A 451 31.36 18.21 -1.20
CA LYS A 451 32.48 17.42 -1.75
C LYS A 451 32.48 15.99 -1.22
N ASP A 452 32.14 15.81 0.06
CA ASP A 452 32.14 14.52 0.73
C ASP A 452 30.95 13.63 0.32
N GLN A 453 29.89 14.22 -0.24
CA GLN A 453 28.64 13.52 -0.60
C GLN A 453 28.32 13.59 -2.10
N VAL A 454 29.31 13.82 -2.95
CA VAL A 454 29.14 13.93 -4.43
C VAL A 454 28.42 12.73 -5.06
N ASN A 455 28.60 11.53 -4.47
CA ASN A 455 28.01 10.29 -4.96
C ASN A 455 26.72 9.88 -4.25
N LEU A 456 26.21 10.71 -3.32
CA LEU A 456 24.99 10.38 -2.57
C LEU A 456 23.79 10.26 -3.50
N VAL A 457 23.61 11.22 -4.40
CA VAL A 457 22.45 11.28 -5.30
C VAL A 457 22.76 10.53 -6.60
N THR A 458 22.20 9.34 -6.76
CA THR A 458 22.37 8.52 -7.97
C THR A 458 21.37 8.92 -9.07
N ASN A 459 21.64 8.53 -10.32
CA ASN A 459 20.67 8.75 -11.41
C ASN A 459 19.37 7.97 -11.20
N GLU A 460 19.42 6.83 -10.51
CA GLU A 460 18.24 6.04 -10.16
C GLU A 460 17.34 6.77 -9.16
N MET A 461 17.94 7.44 -8.15
CA MET A 461 17.19 8.27 -7.20
C MET A 461 16.46 9.41 -7.92
N ILE A 462 17.14 10.08 -8.87
CA ILE A 462 16.58 11.17 -9.67
C ILE A 462 15.42 10.68 -10.54
N ALA A 463 15.61 9.57 -11.26
CA ALA A 463 14.57 8.98 -12.10
C ALA A 463 13.36 8.54 -11.27
N SER A 464 13.61 7.86 -10.14
CA SER A 464 12.56 7.41 -9.22
C SER A 464 11.80 8.57 -8.60
N GLN A 465 12.50 9.65 -8.21
CA GLN A 465 11.88 10.85 -7.65
C GLN A 465 10.96 11.53 -8.66
N PHE A 466 11.38 11.61 -9.93
CA PHE A 466 10.55 12.21 -10.99
C PHE A 466 9.32 11.36 -11.31
N VAL A 467 9.47 10.03 -11.34
CA VAL A 467 8.34 9.10 -11.51
C VAL A 467 7.33 9.25 -10.35
N PHE A 468 7.84 9.34 -9.12
CA PHE A 468 7.00 9.52 -7.94
C PHE A 468 6.23 10.85 -7.99
N LEU A 469 6.91 11.95 -8.34
CA LEU A 469 6.30 13.27 -8.52
C LEU A 469 5.18 13.24 -9.58
N LYS A 470 5.44 12.69 -10.77
CA LYS A 470 4.42 12.55 -11.81
C LYS A 470 3.20 11.76 -11.34
N ARG A 471 3.42 10.67 -10.62
CA ARG A 471 2.33 9.80 -10.14
C ARG A 471 1.47 10.49 -9.10
N ALA A 472 2.08 11.21 -8.16
CA ALA A 472 1.37 11.90 -7.08
C ALA A 472 0.39 12.97 -7.59
N TYR A 473 0.74 13.67 -8.67
CA TYR A 473 -0.09 14.73 -9.25
C TYR A 473 -1.02 14.28 -10.38
N ALA A 474 -0.94 13.02 -10.83
CA ALA A 474 -1.67 12.52 -11.99
C ALA A 474 -3.20 12.76 -11.93
N ASN A 475 -3.79 12.70 -10.73
CA ASN A 475 -5.23 12.90 -10.53
C ASN A 475 -5.66 14.38 -10.44
N THR A 476 -4.72 15.33 -10.52
CA THR A 476 -4.99 16.78 -10.36
C THR A 476 -5.10 17.52 -11.71
N SER A 477 -4.87 16.81 -12.83
CA SER A 477 -4.70 17.39 -14.18
C SER A 477 -3.51 18.36 -14.30
N ILE A 478 -2.50 18.13 -13.45
CA ILE A 478 -1.18 18.76 -13.52
C ILE A 478 -0.17 17.65 -13.82
N SER A 479 0.63 17.87 -14.84
CA SER A 479 1.68 16.96 -15.30
C SER A 479 3.02 17.69 -15.33
N TYR A 480 4.11 16.94 -15.14
CA TYR A 480 5.46 17.50 -15.16
C TYR A 480 6.25 16.97 -16.34
N ARG A 481 7.05 17.85 -16.93
CA ARG A 481 8.00 17.53 -18.00
C ARG A 481 9.41 17.93 -17.56
N LEU A 482 10.26 16.94 -17.32
CA LEU A 482 11.66 17.15 -16.93
C LEU A 482 12.46 17.61 -18.14
N LEU A 483 12.95 18.86 -18.11
CA LEU A 483 13.70 19.47 -19.20
C LEU A 483 15.21 19.41 -19.00
N GLY A 484 15.68 19.29 -17.75
CA GLY A 484 17.11 19.24 -17.46
C GLY A 484 17.43 18.76 -16.07
N ILE A 485 18.62 18.16 -15.95
CA ILE A 485 19.25 17.80 -14.69
C ILE A 485 20.67 18.37 -14.73
N ASP A 486 21.08 19.09 -13.68
CA ASP A 486 22.48 19.46 -13.47
C ASP A 486 22.98 19.08 -12.08
N ARG A 487 24.31 19.00 -11.96
CA ARG A 487 25.01 18.60 -10.76
C ARG A 487 26.07 19.65 -10.43
N SER A 488 26.04 20.17 -9.21
CA SER A 488 26.96 21.17 -8.71
C SER A 488 27.60 20.68 -7.41
N ILE A 489 28.91 20.87 -7.28
CA ILE A 489 29.65 20.57 -6.04
C ILE A 489 29.98 21.90 -5.38
N ASN A 490 29.24 22.24 -4.32
CA ASN A 490 29.44 23.48 -3.57
C ASN A 490 28.95 23.27 -2.13
N ASP A 491 29.88 23.21 -1.18
CA ASP A 491 29.58 22.91 0.23
C ASP A 491 28.65 23.95 0.86
N THR A 492 28.83 25.23 0.52
CA THR A 492 28.00 26.34 1.01
C THR A 492 26.57 26.20 0.50
N TRP A 493 26.39 25.98 -0.80
CA TRP A 493 25.07 25.82 -1.39
C TRP A 493 24.40 24.53 -0.92
N ALA A 494 25.12 23.42 -0.80
CA ALA A 494 24.58 22.15 -0.32
C ALA A 494 24.06 22.22 1.13
N GLN A 495 24.51 23.21 1.91
CA GLN A 495 24.08 23.48 3.29
C GLN A 495 23.11 24.66 3.41
N ASN A 496 22.59 25.17 2.29
CA ASN A 496 21.69 26.33 2.24
C ASN A 496 22.31 27.66 2.73
N GLY A 497 23.63 27.79 2.62
CA GLY A 497 24.39 28.95 3.09
C GLY A 497 24.27 30.21 2.21
N ASP A 498 23.95 30.05 0.92
CA ASP A 498 23.68 31.17 -0.01
C ASP A 498 22.67 30.74 -1.09
N ASP A 499 21.42 30.55 -0.66
CA ASP A 499 20.33 30.09 -1.53
C ASP A 499 20.11 31.01 -2.74
N ARG A 500 20.22 32.32 -2.54
CA ARG A 500 19.94 33.30 -3.58
C ARG A 500 21.02 33.30 -4.67
N GLU A 501 22.29 33.15 -4.30
CA GLU A 501 23.38 32.98 -5.27
C GLU A 501 23.24 31.66 -6.02
N MET A 502 22.97 30.55 -5.31
CA MET A 502 22.74 29.24 -5.92
C MET A 502 21.63 29.32 -6.97
N LYS A 503 20.47 29.88 -6.62
CA LYS A 503 19.33 30.00 -7.53
C LYS A 503 19.63 30.95 -8.69
N ARG A 504 20.37 32.04 -8.47
CA ARG A 504 20.86 32.92 -9.55
C ARG A 504 21.73 32.18 -10.56
N ALA A 505 22.57 31.25 -10.11
CA ALA A 505 23.45 30.49 -10.97
C ALA A 505 22.74 29.35 -11.71
N LEU A 506 21.78 28.69 -11.05
CA LEU A 506 21.23 27.41 -11.52
C LEU A 506 19.83 27.50 -12.11
N ARG A 507 18.97 28.43 -11.65
CA ARG A 507 17.56 28.51 -12.06
C ARG A 507 17.42 28.58 -13.58
N ARG A 508 16.46 27.84 -14.11
CA ARG A 508 16.08 27.83 -15.53
C ARG A 508 14.61 28.17 -15.70
N GLY A 509 14.28 28.72 -16.87
CA GLY A 509 12.91 29.08 -17.25
C GLY A 509 12.39 30.38 -16.62
N ASN A 510 11.07 30.57 -16.69
CA ASN A 510 10.36 31.75 -16.17
C ASN A 510 9.71 31.46 -14.81
N TYR A 511 8.74 32.26 -14.36
CA TYR A 511 8.09 32.05 -13.06
C TYR A 511 7.18 30.81 -13.04
N SER A 512 6.71 30.37 -14.20
CA SER A 512 5.93 29.14 -14.37
C SER A 512 6.77 27.85 -14.41
N SER A 513 8.10 27.94 -14.49
CA SER A 513 9.00 26.78 -14.51
C SER A 513 9.38 26.34 -13.09
N LEU A 514 9.14 25.06 -12.76
CA LEU A 514 9.49 24.47 -11.47
C LEU A 514 10.98 24.14 -11.42
N ASN A 515 11.69 24.68 -10.43
CA ASN A 515 13.09 24.36 -10.15
C ASN A 515 13.18 23.68 -8.77
N VAL A 516 13.73 22.46 -8.73
CA VAL A 516 13.89 21.66 -7.51
C VAL A 516 15.38 21.43 -7.25
N TYR A 517 15.85 21.87 -6.09
CA TYR A 517 17.23 21.82 -5.62
C TYR A 517 17.38 20.71 -4.58
N PHE A 518 17.95 19.57 -4.98
CA PHE A 518 18.29 18.48 -4.08
C PHE A 518 19.65 18.73 -3.44
N GLN A 519 19.64 19.12 -2.16
CA GLN A 519 20.82 19.51 -1.38
C GLN A 519 21.21 18.38 -0.43
N THR A 520 22.49 17.96 -0.43
CA THR A 520 22.93 16.81 0.37
C THR A 520 22.92 17.05 1.88
N ASP A 521 23.11 18.29 2.31
CA ASP A 521 23.27 18.67 3.71
C ASP A 521 22.40 19.87 4.08
N LEU A 522 21.16 19.91 3.58
CA LEU A 522 20.21 21.01 3.76
C LEU A 522 20.05 21.36 5.26
N ARG A 523 20.17 22.65 5.58
CA ARG A 523 20.01 23.20 6.94
C ARG A 523 19.17 24.47 6.92
N LEU A 524 18.52 24.77 8.05
CA LEU A 524 17.96 26.10 8.29
C LEU A 524 19.11 27.08 8.51
N THR A 525 19.13 28.17 7.76
CA THR A 525 20.07 29.28 7.91
C THR A 525 19.32 30.52 8.40
N ASP A 526 19.93 31.29 9.30
CA ASP A 526 19.36 32.50 9.94
C ASP A 526 19.16 33.70 8.96
N SER A 527 19.03 33.44 7.67
CA SER A 527 19.07 34.44 6.61
C SER A 527 17.74 34.59 5.87
N THR A 528 16.64 34.87 6.60
CA THR A 528 15.46 35.56 6.05
C THR A 528 15.60 37.07 6.28
N ASN A 529 16.62 37.66 5.64
CA ASN A 529 16.74 39.12 5.51
C ASN A 529 16.77 39.48 4.02
N VAL A 530 15.59 39.63 3.41
CA VAL A 530 15.41 40.46 2.22
C VAL A 530 14.18 41.35 2.39
N ASN A 531 14.46 42.56 2.90
CA ASN A 531 13.80 43.84 2.63
C ASN A 531 12.30 43.86 2.32
N SER A 532 11.49 43.99 3.37
CA SER A 532 10.23 44.70 3.28
C SER A 532 10.49 46.18 2.95
N ARG A 533 10.07 46.63 1.77
CA ARG A 533 9.89 48.05 1.44
C ARG A 533 8.65 48.56 2.19
N ASP A 534 8.81 48.93 3.45
CA ASP A 534 8.04 50.05 3.98
C ASP A 534 8.81 50.73 5.11
N GLY A 535 9.16 52.00 4.86
CA GLY A 535 9.83 52.83 5.82
C GLY A 535 8.82 53.39 6.82
N THR A 536 8.50 52.65 7.87
CA THR A 536 7.99 53.25 9.11
C THR A 536 8.45 52.47 10.33
N THR A 537 9.35 53.11 11.08
CA THR A 537 9.73 52.77 12.44
C THR A 537 8.50 52.78 13.35
N LYS A 538 8.09 51.61 13.85
CA LYS A 538 7.42 51.49 15.15
C LYS A 538 7.71 50.13 15.79
N THR A 539 8.58 50.20 16.78
CA THR A 539 8.83 49.21 17.82
C THR A 539 7.54 48.89 18.59
N THR A 540 7.08 47.64 18.52
CA THR A 540 6.29 47.03 19.60
C THR A 540 6.79 45.62 19.84
N LYS A 541 7.57 45.48 20.92
CA LYS A 541 7.83 44.21 21.60
C LYS A 541 6.53 43.70 22.21
N THR A 542 6.19 42.46 21.91
CA THR A 542 5.37 41.64 22.81
C THR A 542 6.11 40.31 23.03
N THR A 543 6.72 40.21 24.20
CA THR A 543 7.37 39.05 24.83
C THR A 543 6.39 37.88 24.93
N THR A 544 6.74 36.63 24.59
CA THR A 544 7.48 35.63 25.41
C THR A 544 8.04 34.53 24.48
N HIS A 545 9.34 34.23 24.37
CA HIS A 545 10.25 33.60 25.33
C HIS A 545 11.72 34.01 25.05
N GLY A 546 12.61 33.72 26.01
CA GLY A 546 13.93 34.34 26.20
C GLY A 546 15.02 33.99 25.18
N PRO A 547 16.25 34.52 25.39
CA PRO A 547 17.26 34.65 24.35
C PRO A 547 17.82 33.29 23.94
N ILE A 548 17.85 33.05 22.63
CA ILE A 548 18.55 31.92 22.01
C ILE A 548 20.04 32.19 22.17
N ASP A 549 20.68 31.39 23.01
CA ASP A 549 22.12 31.33 23.18
C ASP A 549 22.74 30.74 21.91
N THR A 550 23.40 31.60 21.14
CA THR A 550 24.09 31.28 19.90
C THR A 550 25.33 30.44 20.20
N ARG A 551 25.21 29.10 20.31
CA ARG A 551 26.36 28.17 20.24
C ARG A 551 26.08 26.65 20.14
N ASP A 552 24.96 26.21 19.55
CA ASP A 552 24.74 24.78 19.27
C ASP A 552 24.28 24.55 17.82
N SER A 553 25.18 24.03 16.98
CA SER A 553 25.00 23.79 15.55
C SER A 553 24.36 22.43 15.26
N SER A 554 23.20 22.14 15.86
CA SER A 554 22.36 21.01 15.48
C SER A 554 21.03 21.54 14.95
N SER A 555 20.97 21.70 13.62
CA SER A 555 19.81 22.18 12.88
C SER A 555 18.52 21.42 13.27
N PRO A 556 17.35 22.08 13.30
CA PRO A 556 16.06 21.39 13.33
C PRO A 556 15.95 20.41 12.16
N ASN A 557 15.17 19.33 12.31
CA ASN A 557 14.97 18.26 11.32
C ASN A 557 14.22 18.75 10.07
N LEU A 558 14.85 19.63 9.30
CA LEU A 558 14.34 20.20 8.05
C LEU A 558 14.45 19.15 6.94
N LEU A 559 13.32 18.75 6.35
CA LEU A 559 13.29 17.87 5.18
C LEU A 559 13.31 18.64 3.87
N GLY A 560 12.66 19.80 3.83
CA GLY A 560 12.60 20.65 2.65
C GLY A 560 11.81 21.92 2.92
N PHE A 561 11.80 22.81 1.93
CA PHE A 561 10.92 23.98 1.87
C PHE A 561 10.74 24.42 0.42
N CYS A 562 9.59 25.01 0.08
CA CYS A 562 9.38 25.71 -1.19
C CYS A 562 8.90 27.14 -0.97
N THR A 563 9.10 27.96 -1.99
CA THR A 563 8.48 29.28 -2.04
C THR A 563 7.00 29.15 -2.42
N LEU A 564 6.12 29.73 -1.61
CA LEU A 564 4.71 29.87 -1.95
C LEU A 564 4.53 30.85 -3.13
N PRO A 565 3.47 30.71 -3.96
CA PRO A 565 3.16 31.66 -5.02
C PRO A 565 3.03 33.09 -4.51
N ASP A 566 3.69 34.03 -5.19
CA ASP A 566 3.65 35.46 -4.88
C ASP A 566 2.65 36.16 -5.81
N PRO A 567 1.55 36.75 -5.27
CA PRO A 567 0.57 37.45 -6.07
C PRO A 567 1.11 38.73 -6.74
N ASN A 568 2.27 39.24 -6.33
CA ASN A 568 2.86 40.47 -6.88
C ASN A 568 3.66 40.25 -8.17
N ILE A 569 4.09 39.02 -8.45
CA ILE A 569 4.82 38.68 -9.68
C ILE A 569 3.87 38.74 -10.86
N ASN A 570 4.33 39.31 -11.98
CA ASN A 570 3.58 39.40 -13.24
C ASN A 570 4.50 39.12 -14.45
N ALA A 571 3.95 39.07 -15.65
CA ALA A 571 4.68 38.72 -16.87
C ALA A 571 5.84 39.68 -17.23
N SER A 572 5.89 40.86 -16.61
CA SER A 572 6.96 41.85 -16.79
C SER A 572 7.93 41.92 -15.60
N SER A 573 7.71 41.13 -14.55
CA SER A 573 8.63 41.08 -13.40
C SER A 573 10.00 40.58 -13.85
N PRO A 574 11.10 41.28 -13.51
CA PRO A 574 12.44 40.80 -13.78
C PRO A 574 12.75 39.54 -12.95
N VAL A 575 13.62 38.67 -13.49
CA VAL A 575 14.05 37.42 -12.83
C VAL A 575 14.52 37.64 -11.39
N ASP A 576 15.17 38.76 -11.11
CA ASP A 576 15.67 39.09 -9.77
C ASP A 576 14.59 39.20 -8.67
N GLU A 577 13.34 39.50 -9.06
CA GLU A 577 12.20 39.58 -8.14
C GLU A 577 11.71 38.19 -7.71
N TYR A 578 11.78 37.21 -8.60
CA TYR A 578 11.35 35.83 -8.31
C TYR A 578 12.51 34.83 -8.27
N ILE A 579 13.76 35.29 -8.17
CA ILE A 579 14.93 34.41 -8.20
C ILE A 579 14.93 33.38 -7.06
N GLY A 580 14.29 33.71 -5.94
CA GLY A 580 14.13 32.80 -4.80
C GLY A 580 13.11 31.68 -5.02
N ASP A 581 12.23 31.78 -6.02
CA ASP A 581 11.19 30.79 -6.29
C ASP A 581 11.80 29.42 -6.60
N GLY A 582 11.14 28.37 -6.11
CA GLY A 582 11.57 26.99 -6.27
C GLY A 582 11.53 26.24 -4.94
N CYS A 583 12.09 25.02 -4.98
CA CYS A 583 11.96 24.04 -3.92
C CYS A 583 13.32 23.49 -3.51
N ASN A 584 13.65 23.58 -2.23
CA ASN A 584 14.89 23.11 -1.66
C ASN A 584 14.61 21.85 -0.84
N ILE A 585 15.19 20.72 -1.24
CA ILE A 585 14.86 19.40 -0.71
C ILE A 585 16.13 18.74 -0.17
N LEU A 586 16.06 18.19 1.04
CA LEU A 586 17.14 17.36 1.58
C LEU A 586 17.23 16.09 0.72
N ALA A 587 18.34 15.91 0.01
CA ALA A 587 18.48 14.85 -0.99
C ALA A 587 18.35 13.43 -0.40
N ALA A 588 18.59 13.28 0.90
CA ALA A 588 18.41 12.02 1.61
C ALA A 588 16.93 11.56 1.75
N THR A 589 15.96 12.41 1.39
CA THR A 589 14.52 12.08 1.33
C THR A 589 14.06 11.53 -0.04
N MET A 590 14.93 11.56 -1.04
CA MET A 590 14.64 10.97 -2.35
C MET A 590 14.43 9.45 -2.23
N PRO A 591 13.71 8.80 -3.19
CA PRO A 591 13.55 7.35 -3.22
C PRO A 591 14.90 6.62 -3.14
N GLY A 592 15.09 5.80 -2.10
CA GLY A 592 16.34 5.07 -1.85
C GLY A 592 17.37 5.85 -1.03
N GLY A 593 17.00 7.02 -0.50
CA GLY A 593 17.79 7.81 0.43
C GLY A 593 17.86 7.23 1.85
N SER A 594 18.59 7.93 2.73
CA SER A 594 18.98 7.41 4.05
C SER A 594 18.08 7.85 5.22
N ILE A 595 17.09 8.73 5.00
CA ILE A 595 16.18 9.16 6.07
C ILE A 595 15.06 8.11 6.25
N PRO A 596 15.01 7.37 7.37
CA PRO A 596 13.95 6.40 7.61
C PRO A 596 12.57 7.06 7.54
N HIS A 597 11.59 6.37 6.96
CA HIS A 597 10.20 6.83 6.83
C HIS A 597 9.97 8.07 5.94
N TYR A 598 11.02 8.73 5.45
CA TYR A 598 10.92 9.91 4.57
C TYR A 598 11.78 9.76 3.29
N SER A 599 12.23 8.55 2.95
CA SER A 599 13.11 8.27 1.81
C SER A 599 12.39 7.61 0.61
N LYS A 600 11.10 7.89 0.42
CA LYS A 600 10.32 7.43 -0.74
C LYS A 600 9.94 8.57 -1.69
N GLY A 601 10.43 9.78 -1.44
CA GLY A 601 10.23 10.95 -2.27
C GLY A 601 8.97 11.77 -1.97
N GLY A 602 8.30 11.50 -0.84
CA GLY A 602 7.11 12.22 -0.39
C GLY A 602 7.40 13.68 -0.06
N THR A 603 8.56 14.00 0.50
CA THR A 603 9.00 15.38 0.76
C THR A 603 8.92 16.24 -0.50
N THR A 604 9.47 15.79 -1.64
CA THR A 604 9.40 16.56 -2.89
C THR A 604 7.94 16.83 -3.31
N VAL A 605 7.04 15.87 -3.10
CA VAL A 605 5.62 16.02 -3.45
C VAL A 605 4.93 17.06 -2.56
N HIS A 606 5.17 16.98 -1.25
CA HIS A 606 4.68 17.92 -0.23
C HIS A 606 5.12 19.35 -0.55
N GLU A 607 6.42 19.54 -0.74
CA GLU A 607 7.01 20.84 -0.97
C GLU A 607 6.53 21.44 -2.31
N VAL A 608 6.47 20.65 -3.39
CA VAL A 608 5.88 21.10 -4.66
C VAL A 608 4.38 21.45 -4.49
N GLY A 609 3.69 20.90 -3.50
CA GLY A 609 2.31 21.24 -3.16
C GLY A 609 2.22 22.69 -2.68
N HIS A 610 3.16 23.13 -1.84
CA HIS A 610 3.33 24.53 -1.49
C HIS A 610 3.70 25.40 -2.69
N TRP A 611 4.54 24.92 -3.60
CA TRP A 611 4.85 25.67 -4.83
C TRP A 611 3.60 25.90 -5.70
N HIS A 612 2.62 25.00 -5.67
CA HIS A 612 1.29 25.19 -6.28
C HIS A 612 0.30 25.98 -5.41
N GLY A 613 0.71 26.40 -4.21
CA GLY A 613 -0.09 27.22 -3.30
C GLY A 613 -1.04 26.43 -2.41
N LEU A 614 -0.77 25.16 -2.12
CA LEU A 614 -1.45 24.46 -1.02
C LEU A 614 -0.84 24.83 0.32
N LEU A 615 -1.68 24.83 1.35
CA LEU A 615 -1.25 24.97 2.75
C LEU A 615 -1.30 23.61 3.43
N HIS A 616 -0.68 23.50 4.61
CA HIS A 616 -0.79 22.30 5.43
C HIS A 616 -2.25 22.02 5.79
N VAL A 617 -2.65 20.75 5.86
CA VAL A 617 -4.03 20.38 6.23
C VAL A 617 -4.38 20.74 7.69
N PHE A 618 -3.38 20.97 8.52
CA PHE A 618 -3.48 21.47 9.89
C PHE A 618 -3.22 22.98 10.00
N GLN A 619 -3.27 23.71 8.89
CA GLN A 619 -2.98 25.14 8.86
C GLN A 619 -3.82 25.91 9.90
N GLY A 620 -3.11 26.67 10.73
CA GLY A 620 -3.73 27.47 11.80
C GLY A 620 -3.85 26.73 13.13
N ASP A 621 -3.50 25.45 13.20
CA ASP A 621 -3.25 24.67 14.42
C ASP A 621 -4.39 24.79 15.46
N SER A 622 -5.64 24.73 14.99
CA SER A 622 -6.81 24.96 15.85
C SER A 622 -8.07 24.31 15.30
N CYS A 623 -8.95 23.84 16.21
CA CYS A 623 -10.31 23.38 15.90
C CYS A 623 -11.37 24.49 16.08
N SER A 624 -10.96 25.75 16.21
CA SER A 624 -11.92 26.84 16.45
C SER A 624 -12.76 27.11 15.21
N SER A 625 -14.06 27.29 15.38
CA SER A 625 -15.01 27.58 14.28
C SER A 625 -14.75 28.89 13.53
N GLY A 626 -13.92 29.77 14.08
CA GLY A 626 -13.45 30.99 13.43
C GLY A 626 -12.09 30.88 12.72
N ASN A 627 -11.47 29.70 12.72
CA ASN A 627 -10.22 29.44 12.01
C ASN A 627 -10.53 28.91 10.60
N GLU A 628 -9.91 29.49 9.59
CA GLU A 628 -10.17 29.16 8.19
C GLU A 628 -9.44 27.91 7.66
N GLY A 629 -8.59 27.28 8.49
CA GLY A 629 -7.85 26.07 8.12
C GLY A 629 -6.91 26.28 6.93
N ASP A 630 -6.91 25.32 6.01
CA ASP A 630 -6.17 25.36 4.74
C ASP A 630 -6.96 26.01 3.58
N TYR A 631 -8.16 26.52 3.87
CA TYR A 631 -9.10 27.14 2.92
C TYR A 631 -9.65 26.19 1.84
N ILE A 632 -9.67 24.88 2.09
CA ILE A 632 -10.17 23.85 1.19
C ILE A 632 -11.30 23.09 1.91
N ALA A 633 -12.39 22.78 1.20
CA ALA A 633 -13.62 22.31 1.83
C ALA A 633 -13.63 20.80 2.12
N ASP A 634 -12.95 20.01 1.29
CA ASP A 634 -12.88 18.55 1.41
C ASP A 634 -11.71 18.04 2.26
N THR A 635 -10.98 18.96 2.90
CA THR A 635 -9.92 18.70 3.89
C THR A 635 -10.47 18.94 5.30
N PRO A 636 -10.64 17.89 6.12
CA PRO A 636 -11.05 18.05 7.51
C PRO A 636 -10.09 18.95 8.29
N GLN A 637 -10.65 19.81 9.14
CA GLN A 637 -9.89 20.71 10.00
C GLN A 637 -9.15 19.92 11.07
N GLN A 638 -7.86 20.23 11.24
CA GLN A 638 -6.95 19.54 12.14
C GLN A 638 -6.19 20.55 12.98
N SER A 639 -5.99 20.29 14.27
CA SER A 639 -5.27 21.19 15.17
C SER A 639 -3.80 20.85 15.36
N ILE A 640 -3.40 19.66 14.93
CA ILE A 640 -2.02 19.17 14.96
C ILE A 640 -1.72 18.40 13.67
N SER A 641 -0.44 18.33 13.32
CA SER A 641 0.04 17.46 12.26
C SER A 641 0.06 15.99 12.70
N THR A 642 0.02 15.06 11.75
CA THR A 642 0.15 13.63 12.04
C THR A 642 1.62 13.22 12.16
N GLU A 643 1.95 12.48 13.23
CA GLU A 643 3.28 11.86 13.40
C GLU A 643 3.25 10.39 12.93
N GLY A 644 4.19 10.01 12.06
CA GLY A 644 4.34 8.62 11.62
C GLY A 644 3.21 8.11 10.72
N CYS A 645 2.66 6.93 11.04
CA CYS A 645 1.58 6.29 10.29
C CYS A 645 0.51 5.64 11.16
N PRO A 646 -0.25 6.43 11.94
CA PRO A 646 -1.30 5.88 12.78
C PRO A 646 -2.44 5.30 11.93
N ALA A 647 -3.18 4.32 12.47
CA ALA A 647 -4.34 3.75 11.78
C ALA A 647 -5.51 4.76 11.66
N SER A 648 -5.57 5.73 12.57
CA SER A 648 -6.54 6.82 12.60
C SER A 648 -6.03 7.92 13.52
N GLN A 649 -6.33 9.17 13.20
CA GLN A 649 -6.12 10.32 14.07
C GLN A 649 -7.35 11.24 13.97
N ASP A 650 -7.70 11.90 15.08
CA ASP A 650 -8.79 12.85 15.16
C ASP A 650 -8.42 13.90 16.21
N SER A 651 -7.84 15.00 15.75
CA SER A 651 -7.43 16.13 16.59
C SER A 651 -8.55 17.13 16.82
N CYS A 652 -9.64 17.04 16.06
CA CYS A 652 -10.81 17.92 16.14
C CYS A 652 -12.12 17.12 16.21
N PRO A 653 -12.37 16.37 17.30
CA PRO A 653 -13.48 15.41 17.40
C PRO A 653 -14.87 16.03 17.38
N ASP A 654 -14.97 17.34 17.63
CA ASP A 654 -16.23 18.10 17.59
C ASP A 654 -16.54 18.64 16.17
N LEU A 655 -15.64 18.44 15.21
CA LEU A 655 -15.78 18.84 13.80
C LEU A 655 -15.91 17.60 12.90
N PRO A 656 -16.54 17.74 11.71
CA PRO A 656 -16.74 16.60 10.82
C PRO A 656 -15.43 16.17 10.14
N GLY A 657 -15.18 14.86 10.15
CA GLY A 657 -14.04 14.23 9.45
C GLY A 657 -12.97 13.70 10.40
N LEU A 658 -12.06 12.87 9.90
CA LEU A 658 -10.85 12.46 10.60
C LEU A 658 -9.66 13.23 10.04
N ASP A 659 -8.57 13.29 10.80
CA ASP A 659 -7.32 13.89 10.36
C ASP A 659 -6.84 13.24 9.06
N SER A 660 -6.27 14.05 8.16
CA SER A 660 -5.93 13.68 6.79
C SER A 660 -4.59 12.93 6.71
N ILE A 661 -4.45 11.86 7.50
CA ILE A 661 -3.20 11.10 7.70
C ILE A 661 -2.55 10.57 6.40
N HIS A 662 -3.30 10.48 5.30
CA HIS A 662 -2.82 9.98 4.00
C HIS A 662 -2.58 11.09 2.96
N ASN A 663 -2.77 12.36 3.35
CA ASN A 663 -2.65 13.52 2.48
C ASN A 663 -1.19 13.97 2.39
N PHE A 664 -0.73 14.32 1.20
CA PHE A 664 0.63 14.80 0.98
C PHE A 664 0.95 16.13 1.69
N MET A 665 -0.06 16.93 2.06
CA MET A 665 0.10 18.19 2.78
C MET A 665 0.04 18.06 4.31
N ASP A 666 0.09 16.83 4.84
CA ASP A 666 0.29 16.54 6.26
C ASP A 666 1.78 16.27 6.57
N TYR A 667 2.17 16.01 7.82
CA TYR A 667 3.53 15.58 8.21
C TYR A 667 3.69 14.07 8.44
N SER A 668 2.67 13.29 8.06
CA SER A 668 2.75 11.83 8.03
C SER A 668 4.01 11.34 7.33
N SER A 669 4.48 10.17 7.77
CA SER A 669 5.57 9.48 7.08
C SER A 669 5.22 9.15 5.62
N ASP A 670 6.23 9.02 4.75
CA ASP A 670 6.07 8.61 3.36
C ASP A 670 5.36 7.25 3.21
N ASP A 671 5.38 6.42 4.26
CA ASP A 671 4.66 5.15 4.32
C ASP A 671 3.13 5.32 4.24
N CYS A 672 2.60 6.49 4.61
CA CYS A 672 1.16 6.77 4.67
C CYS A 672 0.64 7.57 3.50
N TYR A 673 1.50 8.32 2.82
CA TYR A 673 1.05 9.23 1.78
C TYR A 673 0.39 8.47 0.62
N GLN A 674 -0.78 8.95 0.19
CA GLN A 674 -1.55 8.35 -0.89
C GLN A 674 -1.93 9.35 -1.98
N SER A 675 -2.51 10.49 -1.62
CA SER A 675 -3.10 11.42 -2.60
C SER A 675 -3.41 12.79 -2.02
N PHE A 676 -3.47 13.80 -2.90
CA PHE A 676 -4.21 15.04 -2.66
C PHE A 676 -5.72 14.78 -2.74
N THR A 677 -6.52 15.65 -2.12
CA THR A 677 -7.98 15.65 -2.30
C THR A 677 -8.38 16.24 -3.66
N ASN A 678 -9.66 16.13 -4.02
CA ASN A 678 -10.14 16.66 -5.30
C ASN A 678 -10.12 18.19 -5.31
N ASP A 679 -10.52 18.82 -4.20
CA ASP A 679 -10.54 20.27 -4.10
C ASP A 679 -9.13 20.84 -3.90
N GLN A 680 -8.19 20.10 -3.32
CA GLN A 680 -6.75 20.44 -3.40
C GLN A 680 -6.28 20.47 -4.86
N GLY A 681 -6.66 19.48 -5.66
CA GLY A 681 -6.40 19.50 -7.11
C GLY A 681 -7.02 20.72 -7.81
N GLY A 682 -8.26 21.07 -7.47
CA GLY A 682 -8.92 22.28 -7.97
C GLY A 682 -8.20 23.57 -7.57
N ARG A 683 -7.82 23.67 -6.29
CA ARG A 683 -7.10 24.81 -5.71
C ARG A 683 -5.78 25.05 -6.41
N MET A 684 -4.97 24.00 -6.63
CA MET A 684 -3.69 24.13 -7.33
C MET A 684 -3.86 24.69 -8.74
N ARG A 685 -4.89 24.27 -9.48
CA ARG A 685 -5.15 24.82 -10.83
C ARG A 685 -5.59 26.28 -10.79
N ASN A 686 -6.42 26.66 -9.83
CA ASN A 686 -6.87 28.04 -9.67
C ASN A 686 -5.71 28.96 -9.26
N MET A 687 -4.84 28.48 -8.37
CA MET A 687 -3.58 29.14 -8.01
C MET A 687 -2.66 29.27 -9.22
N TRP A 688 -2.46 28.19 -9.99
CA TRP A 688 -1.66 28.21 -11.21
C TRP A 688 -2.12 29.30 -12.19
N SER A 689 -3.40 29.31 -12.55
CA SER A 689 -3.93 30.26 -13.53
C SER A 689 -3.85 31.71 -13.05
N THR A 690 -3.98 31.94 -11.73
CA THR A 690 -3.93 33.29 -11.15
C THR A 690 -2.50 33.79 -10.95
N MET A 691 -1.58 32.88 -10.58
CA MET A 691 -0.31 33.26 -9.99
C MET A 691 0.90 32.87 -10.83
N ARG A 692 0.83 31.86 -11.70
CA ARG A 692 1.97 31.35 -12.46
C ARG A 692 1.80 31.38 -13.98
N GLU A 693 0.61 31.09 -14.50
CA GLU A 693 0.38 30.98 -15.95
C GLU A 693 0.73 32.29 -16.67
N GLY A 694 1.64 32.20 -17.64
CA GLY A 694 2.06 33.34 -18.47
C GLY A 694 3.04 34.32 -17.82
N LYS A 695 3.68 33.95 -16.69
CA LYS A 695 4.64 34.81 -15.97
C LYS A 695 6.08 34.31 -16.01
#